data_AF-A0A3C1ET97-F1
#
_entry.id   AF-A0A3C1ET97-F1
#
_cell.length_a   1.000
_cell.length_b   1.000
_cell.length_c   1.000
_cell.angle_alpha   90.00
_cell.angle_beta   90.00
_cell.angle_gamma   90.00
#
_symmetry.space_group_name_H-M   'P 1'
#
loop_
_entity.id
_entity.type
_entity.pdbx_description
1 polymer ?
#
loop_
_entity_poly.entity_id
_entity_poly.type
_entity_poly.pdbx_seq_one_letter_code
_entity_poly.pdbx_strand_id
1 'polypeptide(L)'
;MLSLAERIARGITGDEGLKLVPWESLFEGDRPTWRLIKEGEHLRVQYVPDDLIHDNQDVIMAHLMQEVFRAVYSRPDHIDPKLKSSDLFQTLYDTLETGRVVQKGLQERPGLGGNFEAFNQEQYRDPGSPEAARKMADMPSYLQFLEGALYESRKGSEDPRIQDQSVLEALRQTRPSRQTIATASPGDAYEMIREIWPTLEKLYKESEDSAVSQELSDESGQDGKGGSDKEQNSAAGKGQSKPGDMDNQRREQMRQELEKALSGMSPQQQEELRNRARQRMRRQEQAFRKTLGKSQGGSQPNPQDNGLSRSLEQAASRLADKAGEAKAQAQHLEEKASQIRAQTGARDIKPEDANDMEGQAAQLRQKASQLNEGAQEFRDMAQQLKNGASSEAAEKTLQQAQALEQMGKDLQEKSRQLQERTQAFEKQLGQGQEQETSSLRQKAAGIEEAAKDISDKAGNIQEQAHEAQSLAQALNQMMKGSRNASNPKSDGTSPSEAQSQSSAETPSSPDLLEQLLQEWSRLKSGADFGESGNSSESQGADSSKSGDSKDSRGKPGNPGGSQSSGGRGSGEAAGQAREAIRRIKSGGLDAEQRTFLDTFLYPFRGVIDTLASKIIKCVKDNALGRSLTGLSSGDVDEDALPYYKARGVGIMKEDLLPGRRKVRLTILIDLSGSMRSLDSPADTLYYACRALALGLKVMARAFKNQPGVEVRVSAYHALANVPLLAYTQARLLTDAVIFNLIKDIDGAQRGLGTADIETMRAVAEDIHRDMKMHPDTNYAVLHIGDGNPDNPNVASAIAAIYEDPANAKIRFGNLAAGPDAEKMFIDYRPHSFWAKSLAELGAVWAEMFEAVFKKAWRTNS
;
A
#
# COMPACT_ATOMS: atom_id res chain seq x y z
N MET A 1 11.14 -4.76 10.62
CA MET A 1 11.66 -3.39 10.39
C MET A 1 11.09 -2.39 11.39
N LEU A 2 9.80 -2.00 11.34
CA LEU A 2 9.25 -0.94 12.22
C LEU A 2 9.58 -1.07 13.72
N SER A 3 9.49 -2.27 14.32
CA SER A 3 9.85 -2.49 15.73
C SER A 3 11.35 -2.41 16.06
N LEU A 4 12.23 -2.51 15.05
CA LEU A 4 13.67 -2.29 15.20
C LEU A 4 14.02 -0.83 14.94
N ALA A 5 13.41 -0.23 13.91
CA ALA A 5 13.43 1.21 13.65
C ALA A 5 13.00 2.02 14.89
N GLU A 6 11.91 1.62 15.57
CA GLU A 6 11.42 2.28 16.78
C GLU A 6 12.39 2.12 17.95
N ARG A 7 12.97 0.93 18.15
CA ARG A 7 14.01 0.70 19.17
C ARG A 7 15.26 1.55 18.93
N ILE A 8 15.71 1.66 17.68
CA ILE A 8 16.86 2.51 17.30
C ILE A 8 16.52 3.99 17.53
N ALA A 9 15.33 4.44 17.13
CA ALA A 9 14.87 5.81 17.38
C ALA A 9 14.84 6.14 18.89
N ARG A 10 14.27 5.25 19.72
CA ARG A 10 14.30 5.37 21.20
C ARG A 10 15.72 5.45 21.76
N GLY A 11 16.63 4.60 21.28
CA GLY A 11 18.03 4.61 21.70
C GLY A 11 18.82 5.86 21.29
N ILE A 12 18.34 6.61 20.30
CA ILE A 12 18.93 7.88 19.86
C ILE A 12 18.29 9.08 20.58
N THR A 13 16.97 9.09 20.76
CA THR A 13 16.28 10.20 21.46
C THR A 13 16.37 10.13 22.98
N GLY A 14 16.59 8.94 23.54
CA GLY A 14 16.52 8.68 24.99
C GLY A 14 15.10 8.60 25.54
N ASP A 15 14.06 8.74 24.70
CA ASP A 15 12.65 8.64 25.11
C ASP A 15 12.15 7.21 24.91
N GLU A 16 12.05 6.43 26.00
CA GLU A 16 11.52 5.06 25.97
C GLU A 16 10.07 4.95 25.50
N GLY A 17 9.28 6.03 25.63
CA GLY A 17 7.91 6.11 25.18
C GLY A 17 7.75 6.46 23.69
N LEU A 18 8.85 6.75 22.97
CA LEU A 18 8.78 7.20 21.58
C LEU A 18 8.08 6.17 20.69
N LYS A 19 7.19 6.64 19.80
CA LYS A 19 6.50 5.78 18.83
C LYS A 19 6.74 6.22 17.40
N LEU A 20 6.96 5.25 16.52
CA LEU A 20 6.86 5.45 15.07
C LEU A 20 5.43 5.15 14.64
N VAL A 21 4.71 6.17 14.19
CA VAL A 21 3.35 6.03 13.68
C VAL A 21 3.28 6.46 12.20
N PRO A 22 2.39 5.88 11.38
CA PRO A 22 2.09 6.44 10.07
C PRO A 22 1.70 7.91 10.18
N TRP A 23 2.01 8.69 9.16
CA TRP A 23 1.59 10.08 9.06
C TRP A 23 0.06 10.19 9.07
N GLU A 24 -0.46 11.12 9.87
CA GLU A 24 -1.87 11.46 9.98
C GLU A 24 -1.99 12.99 9.90
N SER A 25 -2.95 13.49 9.13
CA SER A 25 -3.25 14.92 9.00
C SER A 25 -3.61 15.52 10.36
N LEU A 26 -2.89 16.56 10.79
CA LEU A 26 -3.18 17.30 12.02
C LEU A 26 -4.10 18.50 11.79
N PHE A 27 -4.17 18.99 10.55
CA PHE A 27 -5.03 20.09 10.12
C PHE A 27 -5.40 19.93 8.64
N GLU A 28 -6.32 20.76 8.14
CA GLU A 28 -6.74 20.75 6.74
C GLU A 28 -5.62 21.31 5.84
N GLY A 29 -5.32 20.63 4.73
CA GLY A 29 -4.22 20.98 3.82
C GLY A 29 -2.81 20.58 4.31
N ASP A 30 -2.71 19.98 5.50
CA ASP A 30 -1.50 19.32 5.99
C ASP A 30 -1.06 18.20 5.04
N ARG A 31 0.25 17.98 4.91
CA ARG A 31 0.82 17.12 3.87
C ARG A 31 1.66 15.99 4.45
N PRO A 32 1.64 14.78 3.84
CA PRO A 32 2.54 13.69 4.19
C PRO A 32 4.00 14.17 4.24
N THR A 33 4.53 14.24 5.46
CA THR A 33 5.90 14.59 5.76
C THR A 33 6.32 13.81 6.99
N TRP A 34 7.61 13.50 7.10
CA TRP A 34 8.16 13.09 8.37
C TRP A 34 8.12 14.27 9.33
N ARG A 35 7.75 14.03 10.59
CA ARG A 35 7.77 15.06 11.65
C ARG A 35 7.79 14.46 13.05
N LEU A 36 8.36 15.23 13.97
CA LEU A 36 8.26 14.99 15.40
C LEU A 36 7.05 15.75 15.97
N ILE A 37 6.22 15.04 16.74
CA ILE A 37 5.13 15.60 17.52
C ILE A 37 5.45 15.31 18.99
N LYS A 38 5.39 16.33 19.86
CA LYS A 38 5.50 16.11 21.30
C LYS A 38 4.11 15.87 21.88
N GLU A 39 3.88 14.69 22.46
CA GLU A 39 2.62 14.29 23.09
C GLU A 39 2.84 14.09 24.60
N GLY A 40 2.60 15.17 25.35
CA GLY A 40 2.91 15.20 26.78
C GLY A 40 4.42 15.16 27.01
N GLU A 41 4.88 14.12 27.71
CA GLU A 41 6.31 13.89 27.99
C GLU A 41 7.02 13.10 26.87
N HIS A 42 6.27 12.45 25.97
CA HIS A 42 6.82 11.56 24.94
C HIS A 42 6.83 12.20 23.56
N LEU A 43 7.64 11.61 22.68
CA LEU A 43 7.82 11.97 21.28
C LEU A 43 7.09 10.97 20.37
N ARG A 44 6.36 11.49 19.39
CA ARG A 44 5.73 10.70 18.32
C ARG A 44 6.35 11.10 17.00
N VAL A 45 7.07 10.18 16.36
CA VAL A 45 7.60 10.38 15.00
C VAL A 45 6.53 9.89 14.04
N GLN A 46 5.89 10.83 13.35
CA GLN A 46 5.06 10.51 12.19
C GLN A 46 5.97 10.27 10.98
N TYR A 47 5.78 9.14 10.29
CA TYR A 47 6.53 8.76 9.09
C TYR A 47 5.61 8.61 7.87
N VAL A 48 6.09 8.95 6.68
CA VAL A 48 5.36 8.68 5.43
C VAL A 48 5.55 7.20 5.06
N PRO A 49 4.50 6.36 4.98
CA PRO A 49 4.66 4.93 4.78
C PRO A 49 5.32 4.55 3.46
N ASP A 50 5.10 5.34 2.40
CA ASP A 50 5.71 5.17 1.07
C ASP A 50 7.25 5.17 1.13
N ASP A 51 7.84 5.97 2.02
CA ASP A 51 9.30 6.14 2.12
C ASP A 51 9.99 4.92 2.80
N LEU A 52 9.19 4.02 3.38
CA LEU A 52 9.65 2.72 3.90
C LEU A 52 9.56 1.59 2.86
N ILE A 53 9.07 1.87 1.64
CA ILE A 53 8.92 0.90 0.55
C ILE A 53 10.11 1.01 -0.40
N HIS A 54 11.30 0.63 0.09
CA HIS A 54 12.52 0.61 -0.70
C HIS A 54 13.22 -0.76 -0.62
N ASP A 55 13.79 -1.22 -1.73
CA ASP A 55 14.39 -2.56 -1.78
C ASP A 55 15.73 -2.63 -1.03
N ASN A 56 16.50 -1.53 -1.02
CA ASN A 56 17.69 -1.40 -0.19
C ASN A 56 17.32 -0.92 1.23
N GLN A 57 17.52 -1.78 2.23
CA GLN A 57 17.25 -1.49 3.64
C GLN A 57 18.12 -0.36 4.21
N ASP A 58 19.35 -0.19 3.72
CA ASP A 58 20.24 0.85 4.24
C ASP A 58 19.74 2.26 3.91
N VAL A 59 19.07 2.40 2.77
CA VAL A 59 18.40 3.63 2.34
C VAL A 59 17.20 3.95 3.24
N ILE A 60 16.39 2.94 3.60
CA ILE A 60 15.29 3.09 4.58
C ILE A 60 15.84 3.58 5.92
N MET A 61 16.94 2.97 6.39
CA MET A 61 17.57 3.37 7.65
C MET A 61 18.10 4.81 7.57
N ALA A 62 18.76 5.21 6.48
CA ALA A 62 19.24 6.57 6.30
C ALA A 62 18.11 7.61 6.31
N HIS A 63 17.00 7.36 5.60
CA HIS A 63 15.81 8.22 5.65
C HIS A 63 15.27 8.35 7.09
N LEU A 64 15.04 7.23 7.78
CA LEU A 64 14.59 7.25 9.17
C LEU A 64 15.54 8.02 10.08
N MET A 65 16.85 7.78 9.96
CA MET A 65 17.87 8.44 10.79
C MET A 65 18.00 9.93 10.48
N GLN A 66 17.84 10.37 9.23
CA GLN A 66 17.78 11.79 8.87
C GLN A 66 16.68 12.51 9.66
N GLU A 67 15.51 11.90 9.76
CA GLU A 67 14.33 12.50 10.40
C GLU A 67 14.37 12.39 11.93
N VAL A 68 14.94 11.31 12.48
CA VAL A 68 15.29 11.23 13.91
C VAL A 68 16.36 12.28 14.27
N PHE A 69 17.33 12.54 13.40
CA PHE A 69 18.34 13.58 13.61
C PHE A 69 17.75 15.00 13.49
N ARG A 70 16.84 15.28 12.54
CA ARG A 70 16.05 16.53 12.56
C ARG A 70 15.32 16.69 13.89
N ALA A 71 14.61 15.65 14.33
CA ALA A 71 13.84 15.64 15.56
C ALA A 71 14.67 15.96 16.82
N VAL A 72 15.89 15.42 16.93
CA VAL A 72 16.77 15.64 18.08
C VAL A 72 17.50 16.98 18.00
N TYR A 73 18.12 17.28 16.84
CA TYR A 73 19.11 18.35 16.73
C TYR A 73 18.60 19.65 16.10
N SER A 74 17.47 19.66 15.40
CA SER A 74 16.94 20.88 14.78
C SER A 74 16.23 21.79 15.78
N ARG A 75 16.25 23.10 15.54
CA ARG A 75 15.63 24.13 16.39
C ARG A 75 14.78 25.11 15.56
N PRO A 76 13.62 24.67 15.00
CA PRO A 76 12.71 25.53 14.24
C PRO A 76 12.00 26.60 15.10
N ASP A 77 12.23 26.59 16.41
CA ASP A 77 11.88 27.63 17.38
C ASP A 77 12.80 28.87 17.28
N HIS A 78 14.00 28.75 16.70
CA HIS A 78 14.88 29.90 16.42
C HIS A 78 14.41 30.76 15.22
N ILE A 79 13.49 30.27 14.40
CA ILE A 79 13.05 30.95 13.17
C ILE A 79 12.12 32.13 13.52
N ASP A 80 12.43 33.33 13.00
CA ASP A 80 11.57 34.52 13.12
C ASP A 80 10.13 34.19 12.68
N PRO A 81 9.09 34.49 13.49
CA PRO A 81 7.69 34.24 13.14
C PRO A 81 7.26 34.71 11.74
N LYS A 82 7.87 35.78 11.20
CA LYS A 82 7.61 36.29 9.84
C LYS A 82 8.19 35.42 8.74
N LEU A 83 9.32 34.77 8.98
CA LEU A 83 9.95 33.82 8.06
C LEU A 83 9.37 32.41 8.23
N LYS A 84 8.80 32.13 9.41
CA LYS A 84 8.13 30.86 9.72
C LYS A 84 6.87 30.61 8.89
N SER A 85 6.19 31.66 8.42
CA SER A 85 5.05 31.58 7.51
C SER A 85 5.42 31.56 6.01
N SER A 86 6.71 31.64 5.67
CA SER A 86 7.18 31.57 4.28
C SER A 86 7.52 30.12 3.91
N ASP A 87 6.67 29.47 3.12
CA ASP A 87 6.89 28.11 2.59
C ASP A 87 8.29 27.96 1.94
N LEU A 88 8.74 28.98 1.22
CA LEU A 88 10.03 29.00 0.54
C LEU A 88 11.19 29.11 1.55
N PHE A 89 11.06 29.91 2.61
CA PHE A 89 12.08 29.98 3.67
C PHE A 89 12.14 28.68 4.47
N GLN A 90 10.99 28.08 4.82
CA GLN A 90 10.97 26.77 5.46
C GLN A 90 11.68 25.72 4.60
N THR A 91 11.44 25.71 3.28
CA THR A 91 12.13 24.79 2.36
C THR A 91 13.64 25.01 2.32
N LEU A 92 14.11 26.27 2.34
CA LEU A 92 15.54 26.59 2.44
C LEU A 92 16.14 26.10 3.76
N TYR A 93 15.47 26.43 4.87
CA TYR A 93 15.89 26.03 6.22
C TYR A 93 15.98 24.51 6.30
N ASP A 94 14.91 23.78 5.97
CA ASP A 94 14.88 22.32 5.99
C ASP A 94 15.98 21.71 5.12
N THR A 95 16.25 22.27 3.94
CA THR A 95 17.29 21.76 3.02
C THR A 95 18.69 21.91 3.64
N LEU A 96 19.05 23.09 4.12
CA LEU A 96 20.40 23.37 4.64
C LEU A 96 20.62 22.76 6.05
N GLU A 97 19.59 22.80 6.89
CA GLU A 97 19.58 22.17 8.21
C GLU A 97 19.76 20.65 8.12
N THR A 98 19.30 20.00 7.03
CA THR A 98 19.53 18.56 6.76
C THR A 98 21.01 18.21 6.90
N GLY A 99 21.89 18.99 6.27
CA GLY A 99 23.34 18.72 6.28
C GLY A 99 23.91 18.77 7.70
N ARG A 100 23.51 19.79 8.47
CA ARG A 100 23.95 19.98 9.87
C ARG A 100 23.45 18.87 10.79
N VAL A 101 22.17 18.54 10.76
CA VAL A 101 21.62 17.52 11.66
C VAL A 101 22.14 16.12 11.33
N VAL A 102 22.36 15.81 10.04
CA VAL A 102 22.99 14.56 9.62
C VAL A 102 24.45 14.51 10.04
N GLN A 103 25.24 15.57 9.83
CA GLN A 103 26.64 15.60 10.28
C GLN A 103 26.73 15.47 11.81
N LYS A 104 25.88 16.16 12.57
CA LYS A 104 25.82 16.08 14.03
C LYS A 104 25.45 14.67 14.51
N GLY A 105 24.45 14.05 13.89
CA GLY A 105 24.07 12.66 14.17
C GLY A 105 25.18 11.66 13.84
N LEU A 106 25.89 11.83 12.71
CA LEU A 106 27.02 10.98 12.32
C LEU A 106 28.26 11.17 13.22
N GLN A 107 28.50 12.37 13.76
CA GLN A 107 29.54 12.58 14.78
C GLN A 107 29.26 11.81 16.07
N GLU A 108 27.98 11.73 16.49
CA GLU A 108 27.57 10.99 17.70
C GLU A 108 27.34 9.49 17.42
N ARG A 109 27.15 9.10 16.16
CA ARG A 109 26.82 7.73 15.70
C ARG A 109 27.55 7.38 14.38
N PRO A 110 28.89 7.27 14.38
CA PRO A 110 29.68 7.06 13.15
C PRO A 110 29.34 5.75 12.40
N GLY A 111 28.86 4.73 13.11
CA GLY A 111 28.43 3.45 12.51
C GLY A 111 27.28 3.56 11.50
N LEU A 112 26.56 4.68 11.45
CA LEU A 112 25.50 4.95 10.45
C LEU A 112 26.04 5.54 9.13
N GLY A 113 27.34 5.83 9.02
CA GLY A 113 27.93 6.45 7.84
C GLY A 113 27.64 5.67 6.54
N GLY A 114 27.77 4.34 6.56
CA GLY A 114 27.47 3.49 5.40
C GLY A 114 26.01 3.52 4.96
N ASN A 115 25.06 3.76 5.87
CA ASN A 115 23.65 3.92 5.51
C ASN A 115 23.43 5.21 4.69
N PHE A 116 23.98 6.33 5.17
CA PHE A 116 23.91 7.59 4.46
C PHE A 116 24.72 7.57 3.16
N GLU A 117 25.82 6.82 3.09
CA GLU A 117 26.53 6.62 1.83
C GLU A 117 25.67 5.86 0.80
N ALA A 118 25.06 4.72 1.18
CA ALA A 118 24.16 3.97 0.31
C ALA A 118 22.97 4.82 -0.17
N PHE A 119 22.39 5.64 0.71
CA PHE A 119 21.37 6.61 0.34
C PHE A 119 21.87 7.68 -0.63
N ASN A 120 23.05 8.25 -0.40
CA ASN A 120 23.68 9.21 -1.31
C ASN A 120 24.09 8.57 -2.65
N GLN A 121 24.34 7.27 -2.71
CA GLN A 121 24.60 6.54 -3.95
C GLN A 121 23.30 6.32 -4.76
N GLU A 122 22.19 5.96 -4.10
CA GLU A 122 20.90 5.74 -4.77
C GLU A 122 20.21 7.06 -5.18
N GLN A 123 20.21 8.08 -4.31
CA GLN A 123 19.59 9.39 -4.59
C GLN A 123 20.26 10.11 -5.77
N TYR A 124 21.58 9.92 -5.92
CA TYR A 124 22.40 10.53 -6.97
C TYR A 124 23.03 9.44 -7.85
N ARG A 125 22.20 8.51 -8.31
CA ARG A 125 22.60 7.46 -9.24
C ARG A 125 22.82 8.06 -10.63
N ASP A 126 24.06 8.00 -11.11
CA ASP A 126 24.51 8.57 -12.40
C ASP A 126 24.10 10.04 -12.63
N PRO A 127 24.63 10.99 -11.82
CA PRO A 127 24.30 12.40 -11.94
C PRO A 127 24.92 13.04 -13.19
N GLY A 128 25.89 12.37 -13.83
CA GLY A 128 26.45 12.79 -15.12
C GLY A 128 25.58 12.44 -16.33
N SER A 129 24.51 11.67 -16.14
CA SER A 129 23.66 11.23 -17.24
C SER A 129 22.93 12.41 -17.94
N PRO A 130 22.79 12.38 -19.28
CA PRO A 130 22.02 13.39 -20.00
C PRO A 130 20.54 13.47 -19.57
N GLU A 131 19.99 12.39 -19.01
CA GLU A 131 18.63 12.37 -18.46
C GLU A 131 18.56 13.15 -17.13
N ALA A 132 19.52 12.96 -16.22
CA ALA A 132 19.57 13.69 -14.96
C ALA A 132 19.80 15.19 -15.18
N ALA A 133 20.69 15.56 -16.12
CA ALA A 133 20.90 16.95 -16.52
C ALA A 133 19.63 17.58 -17.12
N ARG A 134 18.89 16.86 -17.99
CA ARG A 134 17.59 17.34 -18.51
C ARG A 134 16.55 17.52 -17.42
N LYS A 135 16.42 16.53 -16.52
CA LYS A 135 15.50 16.57 -15.37
C LYS A 135 15.79 17.77 -14.46
N MET A 136 17.08 18.10 -14.23
CA MET A 136 17.50 19.29 -13.49
C MET A 136 17.15 20.59 -14.24
N ALA A 137 17.49 20.69 -15.53
CA ALA A 137 17.26 21.88 -16.35
C ALA A 137 15.76 22.20 -16.55
N ASP A 138 14.88 21.22 -16.40
CA ASP A 138 13.41 21.39 -16.44
C ASP A 138 12.83 21.84 -15.08
N MET A 139 13.64 21.97 -14.02
CA MET A 139 13.23 22.54 -12.73
C MET A 139 13.42 24.08 -12.68
N PRO A 140 12.57 24.82 -11.95
CA PRO A 140 12.83 26.20 -11.55
C PRO A 140 14.23 26.40 -10.94
N SER A 141 14.90 27.52 -11.27
CA SER A 141 16.27 27.80 -10.84
C SER A 141 16.42 27.82 -9.30
N TYR A 142 15.38 28.20 -8.55
CA TYR A 142 15.39 28.11 -7.08
C TYR A 142 15.39 26.68 -6.55
N LEU A 143 14.75 25.72 -7.25
CA LEU A 143 14.79 24.31 -6.91
C LEU A 143 16.12 23.67 -7.32
N GLN A 144 16.68 24.07 -8.47
CA GLN A 144 18.04 23.66 -8.86
C GLN A 144 19.07 24.08 -7.80
N PHE A 145 18.95 25.30 -7.25
CA PHE A 145 19.80 25.75 -6.14
C PHE A 145 19.67 24.88 -4.89
N LEU A 146 18.44 24.55 -4.46
CA LEU A 146 18.20 23.74 -3.26
C LEU A 146 18.75 22.31 -3.43
N GLU A 147 18.50 21.68 -4.57
CA GLU A 147 19.01 20.35 -4.91
C GLU A 147 20.54 20.35 -5.04
N GLY A 148 21.14 21.37 -5.67
CA GLY A 148 22.59 21.53 -5.78
C GLY A 148 23.28 21.80 -4.44
N ALA A 149 22.65 22.57 -3.55
CA ALA A 149 23.13 22.79 -2.19
C ALA A 149 23.12 21.48 -1.37
N LEU A 150 22.06 20.68 -1.51
CA LEU A 150 21.95 19.37 -0.87
C LEU A 150 22.97 18.37 -1.45
N TYR A 151 23.16 18.35 -2.77
CA TYR A 151 24.19 17.55 -3.45
C TYR A 151 25.60 17.93 -2.95
N GLU A 152 25.96 19.22 -2.95
CA GLU A 152 27.25 19.71 -2.44
C GLU A 152 27.48 19.24 -0.98
N SER A 153 26.47 19.34 -0.11
CA SER A 153 26.58 18.90 1.29
C SER A 153 26.82 17.39 1.45
N ARG A 154 26.35 16.58 0.49
CA ARG A 154 26.37 15.10 0.54
C ARG A 154 27.53 14.47 -0.23
N LYS A 155 28.08 15.17 -1.23
CA LYS A 155 29.15 14.69 -2.12
C LYS A 155 30.45 15.50 -2.03
N GLY A 156 30.42 16.70 -1.46
CA GLY A 156 31.58 17.59 -1.34
C GLY A 156 32.02 18.26 -2.65
N SER A 157 31.25 18.11 -3.74
CA SER A 157 31.55 18.65 -5.07
C SER A 157 30.34 19.33 -5.71
N GLU A 158 30.58 20.21 -6.69
CA GLU A 158 29.52 20.84 -7.49
C GLU A 158 28.64 19.80 -8.18
N ASP A 159 27.33 20.06 -8.27
CA ASP A 159 26.37 19.16 -8.92
C ASP A 159 26.53 19.22 -10.45
N PRO A 160 26.96 18.14 -11.13
CA PRO A 160 27.22 18.15 -12.57
C PRO A 160 25.94 18.29 -13.41
N ARG A 161 24.75 18.16 -12.80
CA ARG A 161 23.46 18.30 -13.48
C ARG A 161 23.09 19.77 -13.74
N ILE A 162 23.65 20.71 -12.99
CA ILE A 162 23.28 22.13 -13.03
C ILE A 162 24.13 22.85 -14.08
N GLN A 163 23.47 23.42 -15.08
CA GLN A 163 24.10 24.15 -16.20
C GLN A 163 23.77 25.66 -16.18
N ASP A 164 22.71 26.04 -15.48
CA ASP A 164 22.28 27.42 -15.29
C ASP A 164 23.34 28.23 -14.53
N GLN A 165 23.89 29.25 -15.20
CA GLN A 165 24.97 30.06 -14.63
C GLN A 165 24.53 30.90 -13.42
N SER A 166 23.27 31.36 -13.34
CA SER A 166 22.82 32.12 -12.17
C SER A 166 22.70 31.22 -10.94
N VAL A 167 22.33 29.95 -11.13
CA VAL A 167 22.30 28.93 -10.07
C VAL A 167 23.72 28.56 -9.64
N LEU A 168 24.65 28.36 -10.57
CA LEU A 168 26.06 28.07 -10.25
C LEU A 168 26.74 29.24 -9.54
N GLU A 169 26.49 30.48 -9.96
CA GLU A 169 26.99 31.68 -9.28
C GLU A 169 26.41 31.81 -7.87
N ALA A 170 25.09 31.65 -7.72
CA ALA A 170 24.42 31.65 -6.42
C ALA A 170 24.98 30.57 -5.49
N LEU A 171 25.17 29.34 -5.98
CA LEU A 171 25.77 28.23 -5.24
C LEU A 171 27.18 28.58 -4.77
N ARG A 172 28.05 29.11 -5.65
CA ARG A 172 29.42 29.50 -5.30
C ARG A 172 29.46 30.64 -4.30
N GLN A 173 28.64 31.69 -4.49
CA GLN A 173 28.53 32.83 -3.57
C GLN A 173 28.16 32.39 -2.15
N THR A 174 27.24 31.45 -2.00
CA THR A 174 26.71 31.01 -0.71
C THR A 174 27.41 29.77 -0.13
N ARG A 175 28.43 29.23 -0.82
CA ARG A 175 29.22 28.07 -0.38
C ARG A 175 29.89 28.25 1.00
N PRO A 176 30.51 29.40 1.34
CA PRO A 176 31.18 29.55 2.65
C PRO A 176 30.21 29.40 3.83
N SER A 177 29.04 30.03 3.73
CA SER A 177 27.97 29.90 4.74
C SER A 177 27.44 28.46 4.79
N ARG A 178 27.18 27.80 3.65
CA ARG A 178 26.74 26.38 3.61
C ARG A 178 27.74 25.41 4.25
N GLN A 179 29.04 25.58 3.99
CA GLN A 179 30.07 24.72 4.58
C GLN A 179 30.16 24.91 6.11
N THR A 180 29.96 26.14 6.59
CA THR A 180 30.01 26.45 8.03
C THR A 180 28.77 25.96 8.77
N ILE A 181 27.57 26.10 8.17
CA ILE A 181 26.27 25.64 8.72
C ILE A 181 26.35 24.21 9.24
N ALA A 182 27.00 23.31 8.49
CA ALA A 182 27.04 21.89 8.81
C ALA A 182 27.71 21.57 10.18
N THR A 183 28.60 22.45 10.65
CA THR A 183 29.26 22.38 11.97
C THR A 183 28.77 23.40 13.00
N ALA A 184 27.87 24.31 12.61
CA ALA A 184 27.45 25.45 13.43
C ALA A 184 26.51 25.06 14.59
N SER A 185 26.34 25.96 15.57
CA SER A 185 25.24 25.83 16.53
C SER A 185 23.88 26.06 15.83
N PRO A 186 22.74 25.58 16.38
CA PRO A 186 21.44 25.82 15.75
C PRO A 186 21.05 27.30 15.66
N GLY A 187 21.63 28.18 16.47
CA GLY A 187 21.44 29.64 16.38
C GLY A 187 22.24 30.24 15.22
N ASP A 188 23.54 29.95 15.19
CA ASP A 188 24.44 30.46 14.14
C ASP A 188 24.07 29.90 12.75
N ALA A 189 23.63 28.64 12.69
CA ALA A 189 23.12 28.02 11.47
C ALA A 189 21.88 28.75 10.93
N TYR A 190 20.95 29.14 11.80
CA TYR A 190 19.78 29.93 11.39
C TYR A 190 20.18 31.30 10.83
N GLU A 191 21.13 32.00 11.47
CA GLU A 191 21.63 33.29 10.96
C GLU A 191 22.32 33.14 9.61
N MET A 192 23.16 32.11 9.41
CA MET A 192 23.76 31.81 8.10
C MET A 192 22.72 31.42 7.04
N ILE A 193 21.66 30.71 7.40
CA ILE A 193 20.52 30.41 6.49
C ILE A 193 19.79 31.72 6.12
N ARG A 194 19.66 32.65 7.06
CA ARG A 194 19.08 33.98 6.83
C ARG A 194 19.95 34.87 5.92
N GLU A 195 21.27 34.72 5.94
CA GLU A 195 22.17 35.35 4.96
C GLU A 195 22.02 34.77 3.55
N ILE A 196 21.72 33.47 3.43
CA ILE A 196 21.50 32.80 2.13
C ILE A 196 20.12 33.15 1.54
N TRP A 197 19.13 33.44 2.38
CA TRP A 197 17.74 33.68 1.99
C TRP A 197 17.55 34.68 0.81
N PRO A 198 18.15 35.90 0.81
CA PRO A 198 17.99 36.84 -0.29
C PRO A 198 18.43 36.30 -1.66
N THR A 199 19.43 35.41 -1.68
CA THR A 199 19.90 34.76 -2.91
C THR A 199 18.87 33.78 -3.46
N LEU A 200 18.22 32.98 -2.59
CA LEU A 200 17.13 32.09 -3.02
C LEU A 200 15.89 32.90 -3.43
N GLU A 201 15.54 33.95 -2.69
CA GLU A 201 14.40 34.82 -3.01
C GLU A 201 14.55 35.47 -4.39
N LYS A 202 15.78 35.85 -4.77
CA LYS A 202 16.10 36.32 -6.12
C LYS A 202 15.84 35.24 -7.19
N LEU A 203 16.38 34.04 -7.01
CA LEU A 203 16.19 32.93 -7.96
C LEU A 203 14.72 32.49 -8.09
N TYR A 204 13.94 32.61 -7.00
CA TYR A 204 12.50 32.35 -7.03
C TYR A 204 11.76 33.39 -7.88
N LYS A 205 12.07 34.68 -7.74
CA LYS A 205 11.48 35.74 -8.59
C LYS A 205 11.88 35.58 -10.06
N GLU A 206 13.14 35.26 -10.35
CA GLU A 206 13.60 34.93 -11.71
C GLU A 206 12.84 33.73 -12.30
N SER A 207 12.49 32.74 -11.46
CA SER A 207 11.67 31.58 -11.86
C SER A 207 10.19 31.93 -12.07
N GLU A 208 9.62 32.80 -11.23
CA GLU A 208 8.24 33.30 -11.35
C GLU A 208 8.09 34.10 -12.65
N ASP A 209 8.97 35.06 -12.91
CA ASP A 209 8.98 35.86 -14.14
C ASP A 209 9.11 34.97 -15.40
N SER A 210 9.99 33.97 -15.36
CA SER A 210 10.16 33.00 -16.44
C SER A 210 8.90 32.16 -16.68
N ALA A 211 8.20 31.76 -15.62
CA ALA A 211 6.94 31.02 -15.72
C ALA A 211 5.79 31.90 -16.26
N VAL A 212 5.71 33.16 -15.83
CA VAL A 212 4.73 34.13 -16.36
C VAL A 212 4.95 34.38 -17.86
N SER A 213 6.21 34.50 -18.31
CA SER A 213 6.55 34.62 -19.74
C SER A 213 6.14 33.39 -20.57
N GLN A 214 6.23 32.19 -19.99
CA GLN A 214 5.73 30.96 -20.64
C GLN A 214 4.20 30.97 -20.76
N GLU A 215 3.46 31.30 -19.71
CA GLU A 215 1.98 31.35 -19.76
C GLU A 215 1.48 32.37 -20.81
N LEU A 216 2.12 33.54 -20.94
CA LEU A 216 1.83 34.52 -22.00
C LEU A 216 2.07 33.98 -23.42
N SER A 217 3.13 33.19 -23.58
CA SER A 217 3.48 32.56 -24.86
C SER A 217 2.49 31.44 -25.21
N ASP A 218 2.02 30.70 -24.21
CA ASP A 218 1.05 29.63 -24.37
C ASP A 218 -0.36 30.18 -24.70
N GLU A 219 -0.79 31.29 -24.08
CA GLU A 219 -2.04 32.00 -24.41
C GLU A 219 -2.06 32.56 -25.84
N SER A 220 -1.04 33.35 -26.20
CA SER A 220 -0.94 33.96 -27.54
C SER A 220 -0.79 32.92 -28.67
N GLY A 221 -0.39 31.68 -28.35
CA GLY A 221 -0.35 30.56 -29.28
C GLY A 221 -1.70 29.87 -29.53
N GLN A 222 -2.72 30.06 -28.68
CA GLN A 222 -4.03 29.41 -28.84
C GLN A 222 -4.95 30.15 -29.83
N ASP A 223 -4.99 31.49 -29.79
CA ASP A 223 -5.84 32.29 -30.67
C ASP A 223 -5.42 32.26 -32.16
N GLY A 224 -4.18 31.84 -32.45
CA GLY A 224 -3.62 31.79 -33.80
C GLY A 224 -4.11 30.63 -34.69
N LYS A 225 -4.84 29.65 -34.16
CA LYS A 225 -5.21 28.41 -34.90
C LYS A 225 -6.47 28.51 -35.78
N GLY A 226 -6.90 29.72 -36.13
CA GLY A 226 -8.04 29.99 -37.00
C GLY A 226 -7.72 30.29 -38.48
N GLY A 227 -6.45 30.19 -38.91
CA GLY A 227 -6.02 30.57 -40.26
C GLY A 227 -5.40 29.42 -41.06
N SER A 228 -6.18 28.78 -41.94
CA SER A 228 -5.65 27.92 -42.99
C SER A 228 -5.03 28.77 -44.10
N ASP A 229 -3.70 28.89 -44.12
CA ASP A 229 -2.86 28.95 -45.34
C ASP A 229 -1.40 29.26 -45.00
N LYS A 230 -0.56 28.21 -44.91
CA LYS A 230 0.85 28.14 -45.35
C LYS A 230 1.59 26.92 -44.78
N GLU A 231 1.31 25.75 -45.35
CA GLU A 231 2.33 24.70 -45.40
C GLU A 231 3.35 25.08 -46.48
N GLN A 232 4.47 25.70 -46.09
CA GLN A 232 5.80 25.57 -46.73
C GLN A 232 6.81 26.46 -45.97
N ASN A 233 7.85 25.82 -45.41
CA ASN A 233 9.00 26.34 -44.65
C ASN A 233 8.89 26.35 -43.10
N SER A 234 8.98 25.17 -42.49
CA SER A 234 9.37 25.04 -41.06
C SER A 234 10.07 23.70 -40.74
N ALA A 235 11.03 23.28 -41.59
CA ALA A 235 11.95 22.18 -41.28
C ALA A 235 13.02 22.53 -40.21
N ALA A 236 13.01 23.77 -39.71
CA ALA A 236 13.77 24.23 -38.55
C ALA A 236 12.84 25.15 -37.74
N GLY A 237 12.50 24.79 -36.49
CA GLY A 237 11.56 25.61 -35.71
C GLY A 237 10.77 24.92 -34.58
N LYS A 238 11.34 23.94 -33.88
CA LYS A 238 10.85 23.53 -32.53
C LYS A 238 11.95 23.59 -31.47
N GLY A 239 12.91 24.49 -31.66
CA GLY A 239 13.81 24.94 -30.61
C GLY A 239 13.17 26.08 -29.84
N GLN A 240 12.22 25.79 -28.94
CA GLN A 240 12.00 26.68 -27.80
C GLN A 240 13.30 26.64 -27.00
N SER A 241 14.03 27.77 -26.98
CA SER A 241 15.23 27.94 -26.17
C SER A 241 14.89 27.58 -24.72
N LYS A 242 15.48 26.51 -24.18
CA LYS A 242 15.18 26.12 -22.80
C LYS A 242 15.69 27.21 -21.84
N PRO A 243 14.99 27.49 -20.72
CA PRO A 243 15.38 28.57 -19.80
C PRO A 243 16.82 28.48 -19.24
N GLY A 244 17.39 27.28 -19.20
CA GLY A 244 18.78 27.04 -18.76
C GLY A 244 19.86 27.55 -19.72
N ASP A 245 19.58 27.67 -21.02
CA ASP A 245 20.54 28.12 -22.05
C ASP A 245 20.51 29.65 -22.29
N MET A 246 19.73 30.40 -21.50
CA MET A 246 19.68 31.86 -21.61
C MET A 246 20.74 32.52 -20.75
N ASP A 247 21.67 33.23 -21.39
CA ASP A 247 22.59 34.13 -20.71
C ASP A 247 21.87 35.25 -19.95
N ASN A 248 22.61 35.90 -19.04
CA ASN A 248 22.07 36.98 -18.22
C ASN A 248 21.54 38.18 -19.05
N GLN A 249 22.04 38.39 -20.29
CA GLN A 249 21.54 39.46 -21.16
C GLN A 249 20.16 39.12 -21.73
N ARG A 250 19.94 37.87 -22.17
CA ARG A 250 18.63 37.37 -22.63
C ARG A 250 17.61 37.33 -21.50
N ARG A 251 18.00 36.98 -20.28
CA ARG A 251 17.11 37.04 -19.10
C ARG A 251 16.66 38.46 -18.81
N GLU A 252 17.57 39.43 -18.85
CA GLU A 252 17.24 40.84 -18.67
C GLU A 252 16.37 41.39 -19.81
N GLN A 253 16.63 41.00 -21.06
CA GLN A 253 15.75 41.33 -22.21
C GLN A 253 14.34 40.73 -22.03
N MET A 254 14.22 39.45 -21.70
CA MET A 254 12.94 38.80 -21.43
C MET A 254 12.19 39.48 -20.27
N ARG A 255 12.90 39.91 -19.23
CA ARG A 255 12.32 40.65 -18.10
C ARG A 255 11.76 42.01 -18.53
N GLN A 256 12.49 42.74 -19.38
CA GLN A 256 12.03 44.04 -19.92
C GLN A 256 10.85 43.87 -20.90
N GLU A 257 10.85 42.81 -21.71
CA GLU A 257 9.72 42.45 -22.57
C GLU A 257 8.50 42.04 -21.75
N LEU A 258 8.70 41.26 -20.69
CA LEU A 258 7.65 40.85 -19.74
C LEU A 258 7.07 42.06 -19.00
N GLU A 259 7.90 42.95 -18.47
CA GLU A 259 7.45 44.16 -17.79
C GLU A 259 6.64 45.06 -18.73
N LYS A 260 7.09 45.20 -20.00
CA LYS A 260 6.35 45.89 -21.04
C LYS A 260 5.02 45.20 -21.36
N ALA A 261 4.98 43.87 -21.48
CA ALA A 261 3.75 43.12 -21.74
C ALA A 261 2.74 43.25 -20.57
N LEU A 262 3.21 43.08 -19.34
CA LEU A 262 2.40 43.25 -18.12
C LEU A 262 1.88 44.69 -18.00
N SER A 263 2.67 45.71 -18.38
CA SER A 263 2.22 47.12 -18.34
C SER A 263 1.00 47.41 -19.21
N GLY A 264 0.73 46.59 -20.24
CA GLY A 264 -0.48 46.66 -21.06
C GLY A 264 -1.69 45.91 -20.49
N MET A 265 -1.52 45.13 -19.42
CA MET A 265 -2.56 44.33 -18.78
C MET A 265 -3.14 45.03 -17.54
N SER A 266 -4.41 44.76 -17.23
CA SER A 266 -5.01 45.23 -15.98
C SER A 266 -4.35 44.56 -14.76
N PRO A 267 -4.32 45.20 -13.57
CA PRO A 267 -3.75 44.60 -12.37
C PRO A 267 -4.36 43.25 -11.97
N GLN A 268 -5.64 43.03 -12.29
CA GLN A 268 -6.32 41.76 -12.06
C GLN A 268 -5.79 40.65 -12.98
N GLN A 269 -5.62 40.93 -14.28
CA GLN A 269 -5.02 39.98 -15.24
C GLN A 269 -3.56 39.66 -14.90
N GLN A 270 -2.77 40.66 -14.50
CA GLN A 270 -1.38 40.45 -14.06
C GLN A 270 -1.31 39.50 -12.85
N GLU A 271 -2.19 39.68 -11.87
CA GLU A 271 -2.21 38.85 -10.67
C GLU A 271 -2.81 37.46 -10.92
N GLU A 272 -3.81 37.32 -11.80
CA GLU A 272 -4.33 36.02 -12.25
C GLU A 272 -3.25 35.19 -12.97
N LEU A 273 -2.53 35.81 -13.90
CA LEU A 273 -1.42 35.21 -14.65
C LEU A 273 -0.27 34.81 -13.70
N ARG A 274 0.10 35.67 -12.75
CA ARG A 274 1.05 35.33 -11.68
C ARG A 274 0.56 34.18 -10.81
N ASN A 275 -0.73 34.12 -10.49
CA ASN A 275 -1.27 33.01 -9.70
C ASN A 275 -1.28 31.69 -10.47
N ARG A 276 -1.49 31.70 -11.80
CA ARG A 276 -1.28 30.53 -12.67
C ARG A 276 0.19 30.09 -12.70
N ALA A 277 1.11 31.02 -12.92
CA ALA A 277 2.55 30.75 -12.86
C ALA A 277 3.00 30.17 -11.50
N ARG A 278 2.55 30.77 -10.38
CA ARG A 278 2.76 30.24 -9.02
C ARG A 278 2.14 28.86 -8.82
N GLN A 279 0.96 28.59 -9.39
CA GLN A 279 0.34 27.26 -9.32
C GLN A 279 1.16 26.21 -10.09
N ARG A 280 1.71 26.57 -11.27
CA ARG A 280 2.64 25.74 -12.05
C ARG A 280 3.93 25.46 -11.28
N MET A 281 4.56 26.48 -10.70
CA MET A 281 5.74 26.31 -9.84
C MET A 281 5.43 25.46 -8.60
N ARG A 282 4.30 25.67 -7.92
CA ARG A 282 3.85 24.83 -6.79
C ARG A 282 3.66 23.36 -7.16
N ARG A 283 3.21 23.05 -8.39
CA ARG A 283 3.14 21.67 -8.90
C ARG A 283 4.54 21.08 -9.11
N GLN A 284 5.48 21.85 -9.66
CA GLN A 284 6.88 21.44 -9.80
C GLN A 284 7.55 21.25 -8.43
N GLU A 285 7.30 22.12 -7.47
CA GLU A 285 7.79 21.97 -6.09
C GLU A 285 7.18 20.75 -5.38
N GLN A 286 5.89 20.47 -5.57
CA GLN A 286 5.27 19.24 -5.07
C GLN A 286 5.88 17.98 -5.70
N ALA A 287 6.24 18.02 -6.98
CA ALA A 287 6.97 16.93 -7.63
C ALA A 287 8.39 16.79 -7.05
N PHE A 288 9.09 17.91 -6.84
CA PHE A 288 10.43 17.97 -6.26
C PHE A 288 10.48 17.46 -4.81
N ARG A 289 9.55 17.89 -3.95
CA ARG A 289 9.41 17.37 -2.57
C ARG A 289 9.13 15.86 -2.58
N LYS A 290 8.33 15.36 -3.53
CA LYS A 290 8.12 13.91 -3.71
C LYS A 290 9.39 13.17 -4.15
N THR A 291 10.29 13.78 -4.92
CA THR A 291 11.60 13.19 -5.27
C THR A 291 12.68 13.35 -4.18
N LEU A 292 12.51 14.28 -3.24
CA LEU A 292 13.35 14.36 -2.03
C LEU A 292 13.00 13.28 -1.00
N GLY A 293 11.71 12.94 -0.87
CA GLY A 293 11.25 11.84 0.00
C GLY A 293 11.46 10.45 -0.60
N LYS A 294 11.31 10.31 -1.92
CA LYS A 294 11.46 9.02 -2.62
C LYS A 294 12.83 8.89 -3.26
N SER A 295 13.67 8.04 -2.67
CA SER A 295 14.90 7.55 -3.29
C SER A 295 14.62 6.98 -4.68
N GLN A 296 15.45 7.33 -5.67
CA GLN A 296 15.25 6.96 -7.08
C GLN A 296 15.64 5.50 -7.41
N GLY A 297 15.61 4.62 -6.41
CA GLY A 297 15.94 3.19 -6.51
C GLY A 297 14.81 2.36 -7.12
N GLY A 298 14.48 2.64 -8.37
CA GLY A 298 13.52 1.85 -9.14
C GLY A 298 13.43 2.37 -10.58
N SER A 299 13.95 1.58 -11.53
CA SER A 299 14.00 1.92 -12.95
C SER A 299 12.65 2.46 -13.45
N GLN A 300 12.58 3.77 -13.74
CA GLN A 300 11.36 4.36 -14.27
C GLN A 300 11.06 3.75 -15.64
N PRO A 301 9.88 3.15 -15.86
CA PRO A 301 9.41 2.86 -17.20
C PRO A 301 9.19 4.17 -17.94
N ASN A 302 9.53 4.21 -19.23
CA ASN A 302 9.44 5.37 -20.10
C ASN A 302 8.13 6.17 -19.86
N PRO A 303 8.17 7.48 -19.54
CA PRO A 303 7.01 8.22 -19.04
C PRO A 303 5.77 8.22 -19.95
N GLN A 304 5.96 8.02 -21.26
CA GLN A 304 4.89 8.08 -22.27
C GLN A 304 3.91 6.89 -22.19
N ASP A 305 4.34 5.69 -21.77
CA ASP A 305 3.46 4.50 -21.75
C ASP A 305 2.65 4.35 -20.45
N ASN A 306 3.17 4.85 -19.32
CA ASN A 306 2.51 4.70 -18.02
C ASN A 306 1.69 5.95 -17.61
N GLY A 307 1.86 7.08 -18.31
CA GLY A 307 1.10 8.30 -18.05
C GLY A 307 -0.38 8.12 -18.39
N LEU A 308 -0.67 7.61 -19.60
CA LEU A 308 -2.03 7.49 -20.13
C LEU A 308 -2.95 6.63 -19.27
N SER A 309 -2.51 5.45 -18.82
CA SER A 309 -3.33 4.59 -17.93
C SER A 309 -3.60 5.22 -16.56
N ARG A 310 -2.65 5.99 -16.00
CA ARG A 310 -2.88 6.72 -14.74
C ARG A 310 -3.79 7.94 -14.92
N SER A 311 -3.66 8.67 -16.02
CA SER A 311 -4.56 9.76 -16.36
C SER A 311 -5.99 9.26 -16.56
N LEU A 312 -6.15 8.10 -17.21
CA LEU A 312 -7.44 7.45 -17.44
C LEU A 312 -8.07 6.95 -16.12
N GLU A 313 -7.29 6.38 -15.22
CA GLU A 313 -7.71 6.04 -13.85
C GLU A 313 -8.16 7.28 -13.04
N GLN A 314 -7.42 8.40 -13.14
CA GLN A 314 -7.79 9.66 -12.49
C GLN A 314 -9.03 10.32 -13.11
N ALA A 315 -9.21 10.22 -14.43
CA ALA A 315 -10.38 10.71 -15.13
C ALA A 315 -11.64 9.92 -14.73
N ALA A 316 -11.56 8.58 -14.65
CA ALA A 316 -12.64 7.74 -14.16
C ALA A 316 -13.04 8.10 -12.71
N SER A 317 -12.08 8.27 -11.80
CA SER A 317 -12.34 8.67 -10.41
C SER A 317 -13.08 10.01 -10.34
N ARG A 318 -12.58 11.05 -11.03
CA ARG A 318 -13.24 12.38 -11.06
C ARG A 318 -14.65 12.34 -11.64
N LEU A 319 -14.90 11.41 -12.57
CA LEU A 319 -16.21 11.23 -13.18
C LEU A 319 -17.19 10.56 -12.19
N ALA A 320 -16.73 9.56 -11.44
CA ALA A 320 -17.48 8.96 -10.34
C ALA A 320 -17.81 9.97 -9.22
N ASP A 321 -16.83 10.79 -8.81
CA ASP A 321 -17.00 11.82 -7.79
C ASP A 321 -18.07 12.85 -8.21
N LYS A 322 -17.95 13.41 -9.42
CA LYS A 322 -18.93 14.34 -10.02
C LYS A 322 -20.31 13.69 -10.18
N ALA A 323 -20.38 12.38 -10.46
CA ALA A 323 -21.65 11.67 -10.60
C ALA A 323 -22.35 11.50 -9.25
N GLY A 324 -21.60 11.18 -8.19
CA GLY A 324 -22.11 11.21 -6.81
C GLY A 324 -22.62 12.61 -6.40
N GLU A 325 -21.87 13.66 -6.74
CA GLU A 325 -22.29 15.05 -6.49
C GLU A 325 -23.57 15.47 -7.25
N ALA A 326 -23.76 14.98 -8.48
CA ALA A 326 -24.97 15.23 -9.27
C ALA A 326 -26.17 14.44 -8.73
N LYS A 327 -25.94 13.18 -8.31
CA LYS A 327 -26.96 12.33 -7.66
C LYS A 327 -27.47 12.96 -6.38
N ALA A 328 -26.58 13.39 -5.48
CA ALA A 328 -26.95 14.04 -4.22
C ALA A 328 -27.75 15.34 -4.46
N GLN A 329 -27.37 16.13 -5.47
CA GLN A 329 -28.09 17.34 -5.86
C GLN A 329 -29.49 17.04 -6.40
N ALA A 330 -29.61 15.97 -7.20
CA ALA A 330 -30.89 15.53 -7.77
C ALA A 330 -31.83 14.97 -6.69
N GLN A 331 -31.32 14.22 -5.73
CA GLN A 331 -32.09 13.73 -4.56
C GLN A 331 -32.60 14.90 -3.69
N HIS A 332 -31.79 15.94 -3.48
CA HIS A 332 -32.25 17.14 -2.76
C HIS A 332 -33.38 17.88 -3.52
N LEU A 333 -33.30 17.93 -4.85
CA LEU A 333 -34.36 18.50 -5.70
C LEU A 333 -35.64 17.66 -5.68
N GLU A 334 -35.51 16.33 -5.71
CA GLU A 334 -36.63 15.38 -5.55
C GLU A 334 -37.33 15.63 -4.20
N GLU A 335 -36.58 15.63 -3.09
CA GLU A 335 -37.13 15.86 -1.75
C GLU A 335 -37.84 17.23 -1.64
N LYS A 336 -37.23 18.32 -2.13
CA LYS A 336 -37.83 19.66 -2.08
C LYS A 336 -39.09 19.75 -2.95
N ALA A 337 -39.12 19.09 -4.12
CA ALA A 337 -40.31 19.00 -4.96
C ALA A 337 -41.43 18.18 -4.29
N SER A 338 -41.11 17.06 -3.63
CA SER A 338 -42.06 16.27 -2.84
C SER A 338 -42.63 17.06 -1.65
N GLN A 339 -41.80 17.85 -0.95
CA GLN A 339 -42.24 18.72 0.15
C GLN A 339 -43.26 19.76 -0.34
N ILE A 340 -42.98 20.46 -1.45
CA ILE A 340 -43.88 21.44 -2.06
C ILE A 340 -45.17 20.78 -2.55
N ARG A 341 -45.09 19.56 -3.11
CA ARG A 341 -46.26 18.76 -3.51
C ARG A 341 -47.15 18.38 -2.33
N ALA A 342 -46.56 18.13 -1.15
CA ALA A 342 -47.26 17.77 0.07
C ALA A 342 -47.94 18.95 0.78
N GLN A 343 -47.50 20.19 0.55
CA GLN A 343 -48.13 21.39 1.11
C GLN A 343 -49.57 21.56 0.62
N THR A 344 -50.48 21.95 1.53
CA THR A 344 -51.92 21.81 1.32
C THR A 344 -52.60 22.97 0.58
N GLY A 345 -51.97 24.15 0.46
CA GLY A 345 -52.48 25.27 -0.34
C GLY A 345 -51.39 26.09 -1.05
N ALA A 346 -51.76 26.79 -2.14
CA ALA A 346 -50.83 27.64 -2.91
C ALA A 346 -50.32 28.86 -2.14
N ARG A 347 -50.96 29.23 -1.02
CA ARG A 347 -50.50 30.30 -0.12
C ARG A 347 -49.38 29.85 0.83
N ASP A 348 -49.14 28.54 0.93
CA ASP A 348 -48.10 27.96 1.80
C ASP A 348 -46.75 27.81 1.06
N ILE A 349 -46.78 27.76 -0.28
CA ILE A 349 -45.60 27.71 -1.16
C ILE A 349 -45.04 29.12 -1.28
N LYS A 350 -43.81 29.36 -0.82
CA LYS A 350 -43.20 30.68 -0.89
C LYS A 350 -42.47 30.90 -2.23
N PRO A 351 -42.33 32.15 -2.70
CA PRO A 351 -41.41 32.48 -3.79
C PRO A 351 -39.96 32.04 -3.50
N GLU A 352 -39.57 32.06 -2.22
CA GLU A 352 -38.29 31.53 -1.70
C GLU A 352 -38.05 30.07 -2.13
N ASP A 353 -39.08 29.22 -2.06
CA ASP A 353 -38.97 27.79 -2.40
C ASP A 353 -38.72 27.55 -3.89
N ALA A 354 -39.27 28.42 -4.76
CA ALA A 354 -39.06 28.35 -6.20
C ALA A 354 -37.70 28.90 -6.63
N ASN A 355 -37.26 30.01 -6.03
CA ASN A 355 -35.92 30.57 -6.25
C ASN A 355 -34.83 29.55 -5.85
N ASP A 356 -35.02 28.86 -4.72
CA ASP A 356 -34.13 27.79 -4.28
C ASP A 356 -34.11 26.61 -5.26
N MET A 357 -35.27 26.17 -5.75
CA MET A 357 -35.34 25.10 -6.75
C MET A 357 -34.70 25.53 -8.09
N GLU A 358 -34.84 26.78 -8.52
CA GLU A 358 -34.16 27.28 -9.72
C GLU A 358 -32.65 27.29 -9.53
N GLY A 359 -32.16 27.79 -8.38
CA GLY A 359 -30.75 27.76 -8.01
C GLY A 359 -30.18 26.34 -7.97
N GLN A 360 -30.93 25.40 -7.40
CA GLN A 360 -30.52 23.99 -7.36
C GLN A 360 -30.56 23.32 -8.74
N ALA A 361 -31.53 23.63 -9.59
CA ALA A 361 -31.59 23.14 -10.98
C ALA A 361 -30.46 23.73 -11.85
N ALA A 362 -30.09 25.00 -11.63
CA ALA A 362 -28.95 25.63 -12.28
C ALA A 362 -27.61 24.99 -11.84
N GLN A 363 -27.44 24.71 -10.55
CA GLN A 363 -26.29 23.95 -10.02
C GLN A 363 -26.23 22.53 -10.59
N LEU A 364 -27.38 21.84 -10.70
CA LEU A 364 -27.46 20.50 -11.31
C LEU A 364 -27.06 20.54 -12.79
N ARG A 365 -27.50 21.54 -13.56
CA ARG A 365 -27.07 21.74 -14.95
C ARG A 365 -25.57 22.03 -15.07
N GLN A 366 -25.00 22.81 -14.15
CA GLN A 366 -23.55 23.06 -14.10
C GLN A 366 -22.77 21.75 -13.86
N LYS A 367 -23.20 20.95 -12.87
CA LYS A 367 -22.64 19.61 -12.60
C LYS A 367 -22.80 18.66 -13.79
N ALA A 368 -23.93 18.68 -14.49
CA ALA A 368 -24.16 17.87 -15.68
C ALA A 368 -23.26 18.28 -16.88
N SER A 369 -22.98 19.58 -17.05
CA SER A 369 -21.97 20.05 -18.03
C SER A 369 -20.59 19.52 -17.68
N GLN A 370 -20.18 19.67 -16.42
CA GLN A 370 -18.88 19.20 -15.90
C GLN A 370 -18.73 17.67 -15.97
N LEU A 371 -19.83 16.92 -15.92
CA LEU A 371 -19.86 15.47 -16.15
C LEU A 371 -19.68 15.13 -17.63
N ASN A 372 -20.38 15.81 -18.53
CA ASN A 372 -20.21 15.62 -19.98
C ASN A 372 -18.78 15.98 -20.44
N GLU A 373 -18.22 17.07 -19.93
CA GLU A 373 -16.81 17.45 -20.13
C GLU A 373 -15.86 16.34 -19.64
N GLY A 374 -16.08 15.81 -18.42
CA GLY A 374 -15.27 14.71 -17.88
C GLY A 374 -15.40 13.40 -18.66
N ALA A 375 -16.58 13.10 -19.19
CA ALA A 375 -16.81 11.92 -20.03
C ALA A 375 -16.14 12.06 -21.41
N GLN A 376 -16.12 13.26 -21.98
CA GLN A 376 -15.39 13.56 -23.20
C GLN A 376 -13.87 13.44 -22.99
N GLU A 377 -13.32 14.00 -21.91
CA GLU A 377 -11.91 13.82 -21.53
C GLU A 377 -11.56 12.32 -21.38
N PHE A 378 -12.42 11.54 -20.71
CA PHE A 378 -12.22 10.10 -20.52
C PHE A 378 -12.22 9.34 -21.87
N ARG A 379 -13.13 9.69 -22.79
CA ARG A 379 -13.16 9.14 -24.16
C ARG A 379 -11.91 9.48 -24.95
N ASP A 380 -11.42 10.71 -24.90
CA ASP A 380 -10.23 11.13 -25.64
C ASP A 380 -8.99 10.38 -25.13
N MET A 381 -8.86 10.16 -23.82
CA MET A 381 -7.82 9.32 -23.24
C MET A 381 -7.96 7.84 -23.65
N ALA A 382 -9.18 7.28 -23.64
CA ALA A 382 -9.42 5.90 -24.07
C ALA A 382 -9.10 5.68 -25.57
N GLN A 383 -9.41 6.67 -26.42
CA GLN A 383 -9.10 6.64 -27.85
C GLN A 383 -7.59 6.73 -28.10
N GLN A 384 -6.87 7.59 -27.36
CA GLN A 384 -5.41 7.63 -27.39
C GLN A 384 -4.80 6.29 -26.97
N LEU A 385 -5.36 5.64 -25.94
CA LEU A 385 -4.90 4.35 -25.45
C LEU A 385 -5.14 3.22 -26.48
N LYS A 386 -6.30 3.20 -27.16
CA LYS A 386 -6.56 2.28 -28.29
C LYS A 386 -5.58 2.49 -29.45
N ASN A 387 -5.25 3.74 -29.76
CA ASN A 387 -4.31 4.07 -30.84
C ASN A 387 -2.86 3.68 -30.50
N GLY A 388 -2.48 3.64 -29.21
CA GLY A 388 -1.15 3.23 -28.74
C GLY A 388 -1.01 1.73 -28.43
N ALA A 389 -2.10 1.04 -28.06
CA ALA A 389 -2.09 -0.36 -27.65
C ALA A 389 -3.24 -1.16 -28.29
N SER A 390 -2.92 -1.91 -29.35
CA SER A 390 -3.82 -2.89 -29.97
C SER A 390 -4.06 -4.08 -29.04
N SER A 391 -5.04 -3.95 -28.14
CA SER A 391 -5.45 -4.99 -27.20
C SER A 391 -6.96 -5.00 -27.00
N GLU A 392 -7.52 -6.19 -26.78
CA GLU A 392 -8.95 -6.37 -26.47
C GLU A 392 -9.39 -5.58 -25.23
N ALA A 393 -8.48 -5.41 -24.26
CA ALA A 393 -8.71 -4.58 -23.07
C ALA A 393 -8.89 -3.09 -23.43
N ALA A 394 -8.04 -2.54 -24.30
CA ALA A 394 -8.17 -1.15 -24.76
C ALA A 394 -9.46 -0.92 -25.58
N GLU A 395 -9.93 -1.94 -26.31
CA GLU A 395 -11.21 -1.88 -27.01
C GLU A 395 -12.41 -1.87 -26.05
N LYS A 396 -12.39 -2.71 -24.99
CA LYS A 396 -13.40 -2.68 -23.93
C LYS A 396 -13.41 -1.35 -23.16
N THR A 397 -12.23 -0.80 -22.83
CA THR A 397 -12.12 0.54 -22.22
C THR A 397 -12.70 1.63 -23.12
N LEU A 398 -12.49 1.58 -24.45
CA LEU A 398 -13.10 2.53 -25.37
C LEU A 398 -14.64 2.38 -25.44
N GLN A 399 -15.15 1.15 -25.43
CA GLN A 399 -16.61 0.90 -25.43
C GLN A 399 -17.27 1.49 -24.18
N GLN A 400 -16.69 1.30 -23.00
CA GLN A 400 -17.16 1.93 -21.76
C GLN A 400 -17.06 3.46 -21.81
N ALA A 401 -15.97 4.01 -22.36
CA ALA A 401 -15.84 5.46 -22.49
C ALA A 401 -16.91 6.08 -23.42
N GLN A 402 -17.28 5.38 -24.49
CA GLN A 402 -18.39 5.78 -25.37
C GLN A 402 -19.75 5.67 -24.67
N ALA A 403 -19.95 4.64 -23.83
CA ALA A 403 -21.16 4.51 -23.02
C ALA A 403 -21.29 5.65 -21.99
N LEU A 404 -20.20 5.98 -21.28
CA LEU A 404 -20.13 7.09 -20.33
C LEU A 404 -20.41 8.46 -20.99
N GLU A 405 -19.86 8.72 -22.17
CA GLU A 405 -20.17 9.94 -22.93
C GLU A 405 -21.66 10.01 -23.32
N GLN A 406 -22.24 8.90 -23.79
CA GLN A 406 -23.64 8.87 -24.19
C GLN A 406 -24.57 9.09 -22.98
N MET A 407 -24.25 8.52 -21.81
CA MET A 407 -24.96 8.77 -20.57
C MET A 407 -24.76 10.22 -20.08
N GLY A 408 -23.57 10.80 -20.24
CA GLY A 408 -23.30 12.21 -19.92
C GLY A 408 -24.15 13.20 -20.73
N LYS A 409 -24.29 12.97 -22.04
CA LYS A 409 -25.16 13.78 -22.93
C LYS A 409 -26.63 13.68 -22.55
N ASP A 410 -27.10 12.48 -22.23
CA ASP A 410 -28.47 12.20 -21.79
C ASP A 410 -28.76 12.90 -20.43
N LEU A 411 -27.81 12.85 -19.48
CA LEU A 411 -27.89 13.59 -18.21
C LEU A 411 -27.91 15.11 -18.41
N GLN A 412 -27.10 15.63 -19.34
CA GLN A 412 -27.07 17.06 -19.69
C GLN A 412 -28.41 17.53 -20.29
N GLU A 413 -28.96 16.75 -21.22
CA GLU A 413 -30.26 17.04 -21.84
C GLU A 413 -31.41 16.96 -20.81
N LYS A 414 -31.41 15.97 -19.92
CA LYS A 414 -32.42 15.89 -18.85
C LYS A 414 -32.28 17.01 -17.83
N SER A 415 -31.06 17.44 -17.50
CA SER A 415 -30.84 18.61 -16.63
C SER A 415 -31.30 19.92 -17.29
N ARG A 416 -31.19 20.04 -18.61
CA ARG A 416 -31.78 21.15 -19.38
C ARG A 416 -33.31 21.12 -19.30
N GLN A 417 -33.94 19.97 -19.53
CA GLN A 417 -35.39 19.80 -19.41
C GLN A 417 -35.90 20.06 -17.98
N LEU A 418 -35.14 19.68 -16.95
CA LEU A 418 -35.46 20.02 -15.56
C LEU A 418 -35.46 21.53 -15.34
N GLN A 419 -34.41 22.25 -15.79
CA GLN A 419 -34.37 23.70 -15.65
C GLN A 419 -35.53 24.39 -16.40
N GLU A 420 -35.87 23.93 -17.60
CA GLU A 420 -37.02 24.43 -18.36
C GLU A 420 -38.34 24.22 -17.59
N ARG A 421 -38.52 23.06 -16.92
CA ARG A 421 -39.66 22.78 -16.02
C ARG A 421 -39.67 23.70 -14.79
N THR A 422 -38.52 23.92 -14.14
CA THR A 422 -38.42 24.78 -12.96
C THR A 422 -38.70 26.25 -13.29
N GLN A 423 -38.17 26.77 -14.39
CA GLN A 423 -38.50 28.13 -14.86
C GLN A 423 -39.97 28.27 -15.28
N ALA A 424 -40.58 27.22 -15.82
CA ALA A 424 -42.01 27.20 -16.11
C ALA A 424 -42.88 27.12 -14.83
N PHE A 425 -42.34 26.64 -13.71
CA PHE A 425 -42.98 26.63 -12.39
C PHE A 425 -42.87 28.00 -11.71
N GLU A 426 -41.67 28.58 -11.67
CA GLU A 426 -41.37 29.91 -11.13
C GLU A 426 -42.19 31.01 -11.82
N LYS A 427 -42.25 31.03 -13.16
CA LYS A 427 -43.10 31.97 -13.92
C LYS A 427 -44.60 31.87 -13.61
N GLN A 428 -45.09 30.70 -13.19
CA GLN A 428 -46.50 30.54 -12.82
C GLN A 428 -46.77 31.03 -11.40
N LEU A 429 -45.83 30.84 -10.46
CA LEU A 429 -45.89 31.46 -9.13
C LEU A 429 -45.87 32.99 -9.22
N GLY A 430 -44.98 33.57 -10.03
CA GLY A 430 -44.88 35.01 -10.22
C GLY A 430 -46.10 35.69 -10.87
N GLN A 431 -46.98 34.93 -11.53
CA GLN A 431 -48.18 35.47 -12.18
C GLN A 431 -49.39 35.66 -11.24
N GLY A 432 -49.30 35.22 -9.98
CA GLY A 432 -50.24 35.58 -8.91
C GLY A 432 -51.70 35.16 -9.12
N GLN A 433 -51.99 34.26 -10.07
CA GLN A 433 -53.35 33.79 -10.32
C GLN A 433 -53.75 32.76 -9.26
N GLU A 434 -54.85 33.02 -8.53
CA GLU A 434 -55.45 32.08 -7.56
C GLU A 434 -56.05 30.81 -8.21
N GLN A 435 -55.85 30.60 -9.51
CA GLN A 435 -56.35 29.42 -10.23
C GLN A 435 -55.30 28.31 -10.28
N GLU A 436 -55.70 27.18 -9.70
CA GLU A 436 -55.11 25.85 -9.84
C GLU A 436 -53.79 25.56 -9.09
N THR A 437 -53.95 25.40 -7.77
CA THR A 437 -53.12 24.51 -6.93
C THR A 437 -52.85 23.14 -7.57
N SER A 438 -53.81 22.61 -8.34
CA SER A 438 -53.66 21.41 -9.19
C SER A 438 -52.52 21.54 -10.20
N SER A 439 -52.44 22.67 -10.90
CA SER A 439 -51.42 22.94 -11.93
C SER A 439 -50.02 23.08 -11.32
N LEU A 440 -49.88 23.80 -10.20
CA LEU A 440 -48.61 23.88 -9.48
C LEU A 440 -48.16 22.51 -8.94
N ARG A 441 -49.06 21.73 -8.35
CA ARG A 441 -48.75 20.35 -7.90
C ARG A 441 -48.36 19.42 -9.05
N GLN A 442 -49.01 19.54 -10.21
CA GLN A 442 -48.67 18.76 -11.40
C GLN A 442 -47.27 19.12 -11.93
N LYS A 443 -46.90 20.41 -11.92
CA LYS A 443 -45.54 20.85 -12.27
C LYS A 443 -44.51 20.42 -11.24
N ALA A 444 -44.79 20.52 -9.94
CA ALA A 444 -43.91 20.03 -8.88
C ALA A 444 -43.67 18.51 -9.00
N ALA A 445 -44.71 17.71 -9.26
CA ALA A 445 -44.57 16.28 -9.55
C ALA A 445 -43.74 16.01 -10.83
N GLY A 446 -43.84 16.88 -11.84
CA GLY A 446 -42.99 16.82 -13.04
C GLY A 446 -41.54 17.25 -12.81
N ILE A 447 -41.24 17.99 -11.75
CA ILE A 447 -39.87 18.31 -11.30
C ILE A 447 -39.33 17.12 -10.48
N GLU A 448 -40.12 16.59 -9.55
CA GLU A 448 -39.84 15.38 -8.75
C GLU A 448 -39.47 14.19 -9.64
N GLU A 449 -40.29 13.86 -10.64
CA GLU A 449 -40.05 12.77 -11.60
C GLU A 449 -38.77 12.98 -12.41
N ALA A 450 -38.50 14.20 -12.88
CA ALA A 450 -37.31 14.51 -13.66
C ALA A 450 -36.03 14.54 -12.79
N ALA A 451 -36.11 14.98 -11.55
CA ALA A 451 -35.01 14.94 -10.59
C ALA A 451 -34.64 13.49 -10.24
N LYS A 452 -35.64 12.63 -9.99
CA LYS A 452 -35.45 11.21 -9.76
C LYS A 452 -34.75 10.49 -10.94
N ASP A 453 -35.22 10.73 -12.16
CA ASP A 453 -34.66 10.19 -13.40
C ASP A 453 -33.20 10.66 -13.63
N ILE A 454 -32.84 11.88 -13.20
CA ILE A 454 -31.45 12.36 -13.17
C ILE A 454 -30.63 11.67 -12.06
N SER A 455 -31.21 11.46 -10.87
CA SER A 455 -30.57 10.74 -9.76
C SER A 455 -30.23 9.29 -10.12
N ASP A 456 -31.18 8.56 -10.73
CA ASP A 456 -30.99 7.18 -11.19
C ASP A 456 -29.89 7.11 -12.26
N LYS A 457 -29.87 8.03 -13.23
CA LYS A 457 -28.83 8.10 -14.25
C LYS A 457 -27.46 8.50 -13.71
N ALA A 458 -27.39 9.43 -12.76
CA ALA A 458 -26.15 9.77 -12.08
C ALA A 458 -25.61 8.56 -11.29
N GLY A 459 -26.49 7.75 -10.70
CA GLY A 459 -26.14 6.45 -10.11
C GLY A 459 -25.52 5.48 -11.12
N ASN A 460 -26.17 5.28 -12.28
CA ASN A 460 -25.65 4.39 -13.33
C ASN A 460 -24.30 4.88 -13.89
N ILE A 461 -24.12 6.20 -14.04
CA ILE A 461 -22.84 6.80 -14.45
C ILE A 461 -21.75 6.55 -13.41
N GLN A 462 -22.08 6.69 -12.11
CA GLN A 462 -21.13 6.43 -11.02
C GLN A 462 -20.68 4.95 -11.00
N GLU A 463 -21.61 4.00 -11.14
CA GLU A 463 -21.31 2.57 -11.21
C GLU A 463 -20.43 2.23 -12.42
N GLN A 464 -20.80 2.73 -13.60
CA GLN A 464 -20.02 2.55 -14.83
C GLN A 464 -18.64 3.24 -14.79
N ALA A 465 -18.49 4.35 -14.06
CA ALA A 465 -17.21 5.00 -13.84
C ALA A 465 -16.30 4.15 -12.92
N HIS A 466 -16.84 3.49 -11.90
CA HIS A 466 -16.10 2.56 -11.05
C HIS A 466 -15.72 1.27 -11.81
N GLU A 467 -16.58 0.73 -12.67
CA GLU A 467 -16.21 -0.37 -13.57
C GLU A 467 -15.05 0.03 -14.51
N ALA A 468 -15.14 1.23 -15.10
CA ALA A 468 -14.11 1.76 -16.00
C ALA A 468 -12.78 2.01 -15.26
N GLN A 469 -12.83 2.47 -14.00
CA GLN A 469 -11.67 2.59 -13.11
C GLN A 469 -11.02 1.23 -12.83
N SER A 470 -11.82 0.20 -12.51
CA SER A 470 -11.36 -1.16 -12.26
C SER A 470 -10.69 -1.76 -13.51
N LEU A 471 -11.28 -1.56 -14.69
CA LEU A 471 -10.68 -1.99 -15.96
C LEU A 471 -9.41 -1.21 -16.31
N ALA A 472 -9.34 0.09 -16.03
CA ALA A 472 -8.11 0.88 -16.16
C ALA A 472 -6.98 0.34 -15.26
N GLN A 473 -7.31 -0.04 -14.02
CA GLN A 473 -6.38 -0.68 -13.08
C GLN A 473 -5.92 -2.05 -13.58
N ALA A 474 -6.82 -2.90 -14.07
CA ALA A 474 -6.48 -4.21 -14.65
C ALA A 474 -5.57 -4.07 -15.89
N LEU A 475 -5.84 -3.10 -16.76
CA LEU A 475 -5.02 -2.81 -17.95
C LEU A 475 -3.63 -2.30 -17.55
N ASN A 476 -3.55 -1.42 -16.55
CA ASN A 476 -2.31 -0.95 -15.92
C ASN A 476 -1.51 -2.10 -15.26
N GLN A 477 -2.18 -3.14 -14.73
CA GLN A 477 -1.53 -4.35 -14.21
C GLN A 477 -1.01 -5.26 -15.33
N MET A 478 -1.77 -5.50 -16.40
CA MET A 478 -1.31 -6.28 -17.56
C MET A 478 -0.07 -5.67 -18.24
N MET A 479 -0.07 -4.35 -18.43
CA MET A 479 1.07 -3.60 -18.99
C MET A 479 2.34 -3.69 -18.13
N LYS A 480 2.20 -3.87 -16.80
CA LYS A 480 3.32 -4.13 -15.89
C LYS A 480 3.77 -5.60 -15.95
N GLY A 481 2.82 -6.54 -16.03
CA GLY A 481 3.12 -7.98 -16.09
C GLY A 481 3.93 -8.38 -17.31
N SER A 482 3.57 -7.86 -18.50
CA SER A 482 4.23 -8.20 -19.76
C SER A 482 5.73 -7.83 -19.79
N ARG A 483 6.13 -6.74 -19.12
CA ARG A 483 7.53 -6.25 -19.10
C ARG A 483 8.49 -7.10 -18.27
N ASN A 484 7.98 -7.86 -17.29
CA ASN A 484 8.82 -8.70 -16.42
C ASN A 484 9.25 -10.05 -17.07
N ALA A 485 8.73 -10.38 -18.26
CA ALA A 485 9.06 -11.62 -18.96
C ALA A 485 10.32 -11.53 -19.85
N SER A 486 10.98 -10.37 -19.94
CA SER A 486 11.99 -10.10 -20.97
C SER A 486 13.26 -9.40 -20.44
N ASN A 487 14.02 -10.07 -19.55
CA ASN A 487 15.45 -9.74 -19.34
C ASN A 487 16.22 -10.84 -18.57
N PRO A 488 17.07 -11.64 -19.23
CA PRO A 488 18.14 -12.39 -18.57
C PRO A 488 19.43 -11.54 -18.53
N LYS A 489 20.11 -11.45 -17.39
CA LYS A 489 21.44 -10.83 -17.30
C LYS A 489 22.46 -11.73 -16.63
N SER A 490 23.69 -11.55 -17.07
CA SER A 490 24.89 -12.36 -16.81
C SER A 490 25.70 -11.88 -15.62
N ASP A 491 26.32 -12.83 -14.91
CA ASP A 491 27.27 -12.57 -13.83
C ASP A 491 28.64 -12.07 -14.31
N GLY A 492 29.35 -11.38 -13.42
CA GLY A 492 30.75 -10.99 -13.56
C GLY A 492 31.34 -10.57 -12.20
N THR A 493 32.53 -11.08 -11.86
CA THR A 493 33.02 -11.18 -10.47
C THR A 493 34.33 -10.42 -10.19
N SER A 494 34.48 -9.91 -8.96
CA SER A 494 35.75 -9.64 -8.23
C SER A 494 36.63 -8.45 -8.68
N PRO A 495 37.65 -7.98 -7.90
CA PRO A 495 38.11 -8.38 -6.54
C PRO A 495 38.29 -7.21 -5.50
N SER A 496 38.90 -7.53 -4.34
CA SER A 496 39.06 -6.74 -3.09
C SER A 496 40.45 -6.09 -2.89
N GLU A 497 40.57 -5.05 -2.05
CA GLU A 497 41.61 -4.81 -0.99
C GLU A 497 41.39 -3.44 -0.29
N ALA A 498 41.94 -3.03 0.89
CA ALA A 498 42.81 -3.69 1.90
C ALA A 498 42.44 -3.27 3.37
N GLN A 499 43.31 -2.59 4.15
CA GLN A 499 43.18 -2.33 5.62
C GLN A 499 43.83 -1.01 6.10
N SER A 500 43.44 -0.49 7.29
CA SER A 500 44.35 -0.18 8.45
C SER A 500 43.63 0.39 9.69
N GLN A 501 44.27 0.30 10.87
CA GLN A 501 43.70 0.50 12.23
C GLN A 501 44.22 1.76 12.96
N SER A 502 43.52 2.24 14.00
CA SER A 502 44.04 2.39 15.40
C SER A 502 43.02 3.09 16.33
N SER A 503 43.30 3.13 17.65
CA SER A 503 42.28 3.14 18.73
C SER A 503 42.45 4.29 19.76
N ALA A 504 41.38 4.63 20.48
CA ALA A 504 41.41 5.10 21.89
C ALA A 504 40.01 5.03 22.55
N GLU A 505 39.95 4.67 23.83
CA GLU A 505 38.70 4.47 24.60
C GLU A 505 38.42 5.59 25.62
N THR A 506 37.14 5.80 25.98
CA THR A 506 36.70 5.93 27.39
C THR A 506 35.17 5.76 27.50
N PRO A 507 34.62 5.26 28.61
CA PRO A 507 33.32 4.58 28.58
C PRO A 507 32.12 5.41 29.07
N SER A 508 30.99 5.26 28.39
CA SER A 508 29.65 5.43 28.96
C SER A 508 28.66 4.49 28.26
N SER A 509 28.05 3.60 29.06
CA SER A 509 27.20 2.45 28.68
C SER A 509 26.41 2.59 27.34
N PRO A 510 26.90 2.03 26.21
CA PRO A 510 26.24 2.12 24.90
C PRO A 510 25.60 0.80 24.41
N ASP A 511 25.80 -0.31 25.14
CA ASP A 511 25.60 -1.70 24.67
C ASP A 511 24.28 -1.96 23.93
N LEU A 512 23.14 -1.44 24.41
CA LEU A 512 21.85 -1.76 23.81
C LEU A 512 21.71 -1.18 22.39
N LEU A 513 22.15 0.05 22.14
CA LEU A 513 22.03 0.68 20.82
C LEU A 513 22.99 0.03 19.82
N GLU A 514 24.21 -0.29 20.25
CA GLU A 514 25.18 -1.00 19.41
C GLU A 514 24.71 -2.42 19.09
N GLN A 515 24.13 -3.13 20.07
CA GLN A 515 23.46 -4.42 19.83
C GLN A 515 22.29 -4.31 18.84
N LEU A 516 21.50 -3.24 18.86
CA LEU A 516 20.41 -3.01 17.88
C LEU A 516 20.94 -2.73 16.47
N LEU A 517 22.06 -1.99 16.33
CA LEU A 517 22.73 -1.77 15.05
C LEU A 517 23.43 -3.04 14.52
N GLN A 518 23.94 -3.88 15.43
CA GLN A 518 24.41 -5.22 15.08
C GLN A 518 23.25 -6.16 14.72
N GLU A 519 22.08 -6.07 15.38
CA GLU A 519 20.86 -6.82 15.01
C GLU A 519 20.40 -6.44 13.59
N TRP A 520 20.43 -5.15 13.25
CA TRP A 520 20.18 -4.67 11.88
C TRP A 520 21.18 -5.24 10.87
N SER A 521 22.48 -5.15 11.18
CA SER A 521 23.55 -5.69 10.33
C SER A 521 23.46 -7.21 10.13
N ARG A 522 22.99 -7.96 11.14
CA ARG A 522 22.73 -9.41 11.04
C ARG A 522 21.48 -9.75 10.23
N LEU A 523 20.43 -8.92 10.30
CA LEU A 523 19.25 -9.05 9.44
C LEU A 523 19.59 -8.81 7.96
N LYS A 524 20.57 -7.93 7.68
CA LYS A 524 21.10 -7.69 6.33
C LYS A 524 21.89 -8.90 5.81
N SER A 525 22.80 -9.48 6.59
CA SER A 525 23.64 -10.61 6.15
C SER A 525 22.92 -11.97 6.11
N GLY A 526 21.81 -12.13 6.83
CA GLY A 526 21.00 -13.36 6.80
C GLY A 526 20.25 -13.62 5.49
N ALA A 527 20.32 -12.72 4.49
CA ALA A 527 19.64 -12.85 3.21
C ALA A 527 20.45 -13.62 2.14
N ASP A 528 21.77 -13.70 2.27
CA ASP A 528 22.69 -14.25 1.23
C ASP A 528 23.25 -15.65 1.54
N PHE A 529 22.77 -16.34 2.58
CA PHE A 529 23.15 -17.74 2.83
C PHE A 529 22.39 -18.72 1.91
N GLY A 530 22.73 -18.65 0.63
CA GLY A 530 22.14 -19.44 -0.46
C GLY A 530 23.14 -20.27 -1.29
N GLU A 531 24.44 -20.00 -1.23
CA GLU A 531 25.46 -20.81 -1.92
C GLU A 531 26.86 -20.64 -1.29
N SER A 532 27.34 -21.66 -0.57
CA SER A 532 28.76 -21.84 -0.29
C SER A 532 29.10 -23.33 -0.29
N GLY A 533 30.12 -23.70 -1.07
CA GLY A 533 30.40 -25.09 -1.43
C GLY A 533 31.06 -25.87 -0.30
N ASN A 534 30.70 -27.16 -0.20
CA ASN A 534 31.40 -28.12 0.63
C ASN A 534 32.62 -28.64 -0.13
N SER A 535 33.83 -28.44 0.39
CA SER A 535 35.06 -29.06 -0.13
C SER A 535 35.99 -29.47 1.02
N SER A 536 36.76 -30.54 0.78
CA SER A 536 37.58 -31.30 1.75
C SER A 536 36.78 -32.08 2.83
N GLU A 537 37.24 -33.23 3.34
CA GLU A 537 38.23 -34.21 2.88
C GLU A 537 38.01 -35.53 3.67
N SER A 538 38.13 -36.70 3.05
CA SER A 538 38.58 -37.92 3.75
C SER A 538 38.99 -39.01 2.76
N GLN A 539 39.93 -39.85 3.18
CA GLN A 539 40.72 -40.76 2.35
C GLN A 539 40.16 -42.20 2.37
N GLY A 540 40.44 -42.99 1.33
CA GLY A 540 40.23 -44.44 1.35
C GLY A 540 40.52 -45.13 0.01
N ALA A 541 41.49 -46.05 0.01
CA ALA A 541 41.80 -46.96 -1.11
C ALA A 541 40.64 -48.01 -1.31
N ASP A 542 40.57 -48.86 -2.34
CA ASP A 542 41.64 -49.43 -3.17
C ASP A 542 41.10 -50.02 -4.51
N SER A 543 42.01 -50.34 -5.45
CA SER A 543 41.93 -51.21 -6.64
C SER A 543 40.54 -51.59 -7.26
N SER A 544 40.29 -51.45 -8.57
CA SER A 544 40.92 -52.33 -9.59
C SER A 544 40.45 -52.09 -11.06
N LYS A 545 41.43 -52.14 -11.97
CA LYS A 545 41.48 -52.43 -13.42
C LYS A 545 40.23 -52.54 -14.35
N SER A 546 40.48 -52.06 -15.58
CA SER A 546 39.93 -52.44 -16.90
C SER A 546 38.52 -51.95 -17.26
N GLY A 547 38.23 -51.57 -18.52
CA GLY A 547 39.09 -51.50 -19.70
C GLY A 547 38.42 -50.75 -20.87
N ASP A 548 39.11 -50.64 -22.00
CA ASP A 548 38.64 -49.97 -23.23
C ASP A 548 37.24 -50.42 -23.70
N SER A 549 36.45 -49.48 -24.24
CA SER A 549 36.08 -49.53 -25.66
C SER A 549 35.26 -48.31 -26.13
N LYS A 550 35.57 -47.86 -27.35
CA LYS A 550 34.65 -47.07 -28.19
C LYS A 550 33.56 -48.03 -28.67
N ASP A 551 32.30 -47.59 -28.81
CA ASP A 551 31.83 -47.26 -30.16
C ASP A 551 30.44 -46.60 -30.28
N SER A 552 30.30 -46.01 -31.47
CA SER A 552 29.16 -45.44 -32.19
C SER A 552 27.69 -45.78 -31.83
N ARG A 553 26.85 -44.73 -32.03
CA ARG A 553 25.55 -44.71 -32.77
C ARG A 553 24.45 -45.73 -32.41
N GLY A 554 23.31 -45.21 -31.96
CA GLY A 554 22.04 -45.95 -31.99
C GLY A 554 20.80 -45.12 -31.66
N LYS A 555 20.29 -44.33 -32.61
CA LYS A 555 18.85 -43.96 -32.60
C LYS A 555 18.05 -45.20 -32.99
N PRO A 556 16.95 -45.48 -32.30
CA PRO A 556 15.68 -45.56 -33.02
C PRO A 556 14.62 -44.70 -32.33
N GLY A 557 13.75 -44.07 -33.13
CA GLY A 557 12.50 -43.50 -32.63
C GLY A 557 11.36 -44.50 -32.79
N ASN A 558 10.34 -44.40 -31.95
CA ASN A 558 8.97 -44.69 -32.35
C ASN A 558 7.98 -43.88 -31.48
N PRO A 559 6.74 -43.65 -31.95
CA PRO A 559 5.85 -42.65 -31.37
C PRO A 559 4.86 -43.24 -30.36
N GLY A 560 4.30 -42.38 -29.51
CA GLY A 560 3.19 -42.72 -28.62
C GLY A 560 2.70 -41.46 -27.93
N GLY A 561 1.53 -40.96 -28.30
CA GLY A 561 0.96 -39.77 -27.69
C GLY A 561 0.40 -40.04 -26.30
N SER A 562 0.64 -39.13 -25.37
CA SER A 562 -0.23 -38.92 -24.21
C SER A 562 -0.24 -37.42 -23.90
N GLN A 563 -1.41 -36.80 -23.99
CA GLN A 563 -1.57 -35.38 -23.64
C GLN A 563 -1.57 -35.25 -22.11
N SER A 564 -0.41 -35.00 -21.52
CA SER A 564 -0.32 -34.62 -20.11
C SER A 564 -0.79 -33.16 -19.93
N SER A 565 -2.08 -32.97 -19.66
CA SER A 565 -2.64 -31.70 -19.20
C SER A 565 -2.20 -31.41 -17.75
N GLY A 566 -0.96 -30.99 -17.57
CA GLY A 566 -0.38 -30.67 -16.27
C GLY A 566 0.50 -29.42 -16.34
N GLY A 567 0.33 -28.50 -15.40
CA GLY A 567 1.21 -27.33 -15.25
C GLY A 567 0.66 -25.98 -15.70
N ARG A 568 -0.56 -25.60 -15.32
CA ARG A 568 -1.00 -24.18 -15.29
C ARG A 568 -1.34 -23.62 -13.90
N GLY A 569 -1.78 -24.45 -12.95
CA GLY A 569 -2.26 -23.98 -11.64
C GLY A 569 -1.20 -23.45 -10.65
N SER A 570 0.09 -23.75 -10.82
CA SER A 570 1.12 -23.29 -9.86
C SER A 570 1.42 -21.79 -9.95
N GLY A 571 1.25 -21.18 -11.14
CA GLY A 571 1.45 -19.75 -11.35
C GLY A 571 0.37 -18.89 -10.68
N GLU A 572 -0.90 -19.28 -10.84
CA GLU A 572 -2.03 -18.58 -10.21
C GLU A 572 -2.02 -18.72 -8.70
N ALA A 573 -1.77 -19.92 -8.15
CA ALA A 573 -1.65 -20.11 -6.71
C ALA A 573 -0.50 -19.31 -6.09
N ALA A 574 0.65 -19.20 -6.78
CA ALA A 574 1.76 -18.35 -6.35
C ALA A 574 1.43 -16.84 -6.48
N GLY A 575 0.65 -16.45 -7.49
CA GLY A 575 0.11 -15.10 -7.66
C GLY A 575 -0.82 -14.71 -6.51
N GLN A 576 -1.85 -15.53 -6.24
CA GLN A 576 -2.80 -15.37 -5.15
C GLN A 576 -2.10 -15.34 -3.78
N ALA A 577 -1.12 -16.21 -3.54
CA ALA A 577 -0.33 -16.19 -2.30
C ALA A 577 0.49 -14.89 -2.15
N ARG A 578 1.08 -14.38 -3.24
CA ARG A 578 1.79 -13.08 -3.24
C ARG A 578 0.84 -11.90 -3.06
N GLU A 579 -0.38 -11.97 -3.60
CA GLU A 579 -1.40 -10.96 -3.43
C GLU A 579 -1.94 -10.94 -1.99
N ALA A 580 -2.22 -12.11 -1.40
CA ALA A 580 -2.54 -12.24 0.03
C ALA A 580 -1.43 -11.65 0.91
N ILE A 581 -0.15 -11.95 0.63
CA ILE A 581 1.00 -11.37 1.34
C ILE A 581 1.11 -9.85 1.13
N ARG A 582 0.62 -9.31 0.00
CA ARG A 582 0.53 -7.87 -0.24
C ARG A 582 -0.59 -7.24 0.57
N ARG A 583 -1.79 -7.84 0.57
CA ARG A 583 -2.95 -7.44 1.39
C ARG A 583 -2.64 -7.46 2.89
N ILE A 584 -1.89 -8.47 3.36
CA ILE A 584 -1.34 -8.56 4.75
C ILE A 584 -0.50 -7.33 5.13
N LYS A 585 0.13 -6.66 4.15
CA LYS A 585 1.04 -5.51 4.36
C LYS A 585 0.42 -4.13 4.09
N SER A 586 -0.73 -4.05 3.42
CA SER A 586 -1.15 -2.80 2.74
C SER A 586 -2.40 -2.09 3.28
N GLY A 587 -2.98 -2.52 4.39
CA GLY A 587 -4.17 -1.85 4.95
C GLY A 587 -4.43 -2.14 6.41
N GLY A 588 -4.63 -1.10 7.20
CA GLY A 588 -5.48 -1.20 8.39
C GLY A 588 -6.94 -1.22 7.94
N LEU A 589 -7.80 -1.91 8.69
CA LEU A 589 -9.24 -1.89 8.45
C LEU A 589 -9.76 -0.43 8.49
N ASP A 590 -10.68 -0.07 7.61
CA ASP A 590 -11.44 1.18 7.74
C ASP A 590 -12.48 1.10 8.89
N ALA A 591 -13.26 2.16 9.10
CA ALA A 591 -14.23 2.22 10.19
C ALA A 591 -15.39 1.21 10.04
N GLU A 592 -15.85 0.95 8.81
CA GLU A 592 -16.95 0.03 8.52
C GLU A 592 -16.48 -1.41 8.68
N GLN A 593 -15.31 -1.75 8.13
CA GLN A 593 -14.73 -3.09 8.21
C GLN A 593 -14.35 -3.46 9.67
N ARG A 594 -13.89 -2.50 10.48
CA ARG A 594 -13.74 -2.70 11.94
C ARG A 594 -15.09 -2.96 12.60
N THR A 595 -16.09 -2.15 12.31
CA THR A 595 -17.44 -2.29 12.88
C THR A 595 -18.06 -3.64 12.53
N PHE A 596 -17.89 -4.11 11.29
CA PHE A 596 -18.26 -5.46 10.90
C PHE A 596 -17.53 -6.50 11.75
N LEU A 597 -16.19 -6.50 11.80
CA LEU A 597 -15.45 -7.57 12.46
C LEU A 597 -15.66 -7.57 13.99
N ASP A 598 -15.74 -6.40 14.62
CA ASP A 598 -16.08 -6.26 16.03
C ASP A 598 -17.48 -6.79 16.32
N THR A 599 -18.48 -6.48 15.49
CA THR A 599 -19.86 -7.01 15.62
C THR A 599 -19.90 -8.53 15.37
N PHE A 600 -19.12 -9.01 14.39
CA PHE A 600 -19.00 -10.41 14.04
C PHE A 600 -18.33 -11.24 15.15
N LEU A 601 -17.34 -10.69 15.85
CA LEU A 601 -16.66 -11.37 16.96
C LEU A 601 -17.18 -10.99 18.36
N TYR A 602 -18.09 -10.03 18.48
CA TYR A 602 -18.62 -9.51 19.76
C TYR A 602 -19.04 -10.62 20.75
N PRO A 603 -19.83 -11.65 20.36
CA PRO A 603 -20.26 -12.71 21.28
C PRO A 603 -19.10 -13.52 21.87
N PHE A 604 -17.93 -13.50 21.23
CA PHE A 604 -16.78 -14.30 21.62
C PHE A 604 -15.68 -13.51 22.32
N ARG A 605 -15.84 -12.20 22.55
CA ARG A 605 -14.75 -11.33 23.06
C ARG A 605 -14.13 -11.86 24.36
N GLY A 606 -14.95 -12.27 25.34
CA GLY A 606 -14.46 -12.89 26.59
C GLY A 606 -13.93 -14.33 26.42
N VAL A 607 -14.43 -15.05 25.41
CA VAL A 607 -13.96 -16.41 25.08
C VAL A 607 -12.56 -16.36 24.45
N ILE A 608 -12.29 -15.40 23.55
CA ILE A 608 -11.02 -15.30 22.82
C ILE A 608 -9.81 -15.22 23.77
N ASP A 609 -9.82 -14.28 24.72
CA ASP A 609 -8.71 -14.15 25.69
C ASP A 609 -8.63 -15.36 26.64
N THR A 610 -9.76 -15.95 27.01
CA THR A 610 -9.81 -17.17 27.85
C THR A 610 -9.19 -18.37 27.13
N LEU A 611 -9.56 -18.60 25.86
CA LEU A 611 -9.00 -19.67 25.04
C LEU A 611 -7.52 -19.41 24.77
N ALA A 612 -7.14 -18.21 24.33
CA ALA A 612 -5.74 -17.87 24.09
C ALA A 612 -4.87 -18.11 25.34
N SER A 613 -5.38 -17.78 26.53
CA SER A 613 -4.70 -18.06 27.80
C SER A 613 -4.58 -19.56 28.11
N LYS A 614 -5.64 -20.36 27.87
CA LYS A 614 -5.59 -21.82 27.97
C LYS A 614 -4.57 -22.43 26.99
N ILE A 615 -4.49 -21.91 25.76
CA ILE A 615 -3.53 -22.35 24.74
C ILE A 615 -2.10 -22.03 25.21
N ILE A 616 -1.82 -20.78 25.60
CA ILE A 616 -0.51 -20.38 26.12
C ILE A 616 -0.11 -21.25 27.32
N LYS A 617 -1.03 -21.52 28.25
CA LYS A 617 -0.77 -22.41 29.38
C LYS A 617 -0.47 -23.84 28.92
N CYS A 618 -1.31 -24.43 28.06
CA CYS A 618 -1.09 -25.78 27.51
C CYS A 618 0.27 -25.90 26.81
N VAL A 619 0.66 -24.89 26.05
CA VAL A 619 1.97 -24.79 25.38
C VAL A 619 3.11 -24.74 26.41
N LYS A 620 3.01 -23.88 27.44
CA LYS A 620 4.01 -23.77 28.51
C LYS A 620 4.11 -25.08 29.33
N ASP A 621 2.98 -25.66 29.73
CA ASP A 621 2.92 -26.89 30.53
C ASP A 621 3.57 -28.08 29.79
N ASN A 622 3.35 -28.22 28.47
CA ASN A 622 4.01 -29.26 27.67
C ASN A 622 5.49 -28.95 27.36
N ALA A 623 5.88 -27.67 27.26
CA ALA A 623 7.29 -27.28 27.08
C ALA A 623 8.14 -27.55 28.34
N LEU A 624 7.56 -27.31 29.54
CA LEU A 624 8.16 -27.61 30.84
C LEU A 624 8.25 -29.12 31.13
N GLY A 625 7.52 -29.96 30.38
CA GLY A 625 7.57 -31.42 30.46
C GLY A 625 8.84 -32.06 29.90
N ARG A 626 9.79 -31.28 29.36
CA ARG A 626 11.13 -31.78 29.01
C ARG A 626 11.92 -32.13 30.27
N SER A 627 11.75 -33.35 30.73
CA SER A 627 12.58 -33.94 31.78
C SER A 627 14.06 -33.85 31.38
N LEU A 628 14.87 -33.17 32.20
CA LEU A 628 16.33 -33.07 32.04
C LEU A 628 17.05 -34.40 32.33
N THR A 629 16.32 -35.50 32.57
CA THR A 629 16.84 -36.86 32.85
C THR A 629 17.60 -37.51 31.69
N GLY A 630 17.79 -36.80 30.57
CA GLY A 630 18.71 -37.19 29.49
C GLY A 630 20.11 -36.56 29.60
N LEU A 631 20.31 -35.58 30.49
CA LEU A 631 21.64 -35.04 30.81
C LEU A 631 22.30 -35.95 31.85
N SER A 632 23.29 -36.71 31.42
CA SER A 632 24.24 -37.36 32.32
C SER A 632 24.99 -36.30 33.13
N SER A 633 25.32 -36.62 34.38
CA SER A 633 26.18 -35.79 35.23
C SER A 633 27.55 -35.62 34.57
N GLY A 634 27.77 -34.50 33.90
CA GLY A 634 28.94 -34.22 33.06
C GLY A 634 28.67 -33.19 31.95
N ASP A 635 27.44 -33.09 31.45
CA ASP A 635 27.09 -32.20 30.31
C ASP A 635 26.70 -30.77 30.72
N VAL A 636 26.77 -30.44 32.01
CA VAL A 636 26.54 -29.09 32.55
C VAL A 636 27.70 -28.74 33.47
N ASP A 637 28.48 -27.74 33.08
CA ASP A 637 29.52 -27.15 33.90
C ASP A 637 28.88 -26.40 35.07
N GLU A 638 28.99 -26.95 36.30
CA GLU A 638 28.33 -26.39 37.49
C GLU A 638 28.85 -25.00 37.84
N ASP A 639 30.09 -24.68 37.46
CA ASP A 639 30.71 -23.36 37.67
C ASP A 639 30.21 -22.30 36.66
N ALA A 640 29.55 -22.71 35.58
CA ALA A 640 29.00 -21.80 34.55
C ALA A 640 27.58 -21.29 34.84
N LEU A 641 26.95 -21.70 35.96
CA LEU A 641 25.58 -21.31 36.32
C LEU A 641 25.54 -20.25 37.45
N PRO A 642 25.12 -19.00 37.17
CA PRO A 642 24.95 -17.99 38.21
C PRO A 642 23.87 -18.38 39.23
N TYR A 643 24.30 -18.65 40.46
CA TYR A 643 23.47 -19.20 41.53
C TYR A 643 22.48 -18.16 42.11
N TYR A 644 21.36 -17.90 41.44
CA TYR A 644 20.32 -16.97 41.92
C TYR A 644 19.13 -17.66 42.61
N LYS A 645 19.36 -18.18 43.82
CA LYS A 645 18.31 -18.55 44.77
C LYS A 645 17.86 -17.34 45.60
N ALA A 646 17.14 -16.40 44.99
CA ALA A 646 16.53 -15.27 45.71
C ALA A 646 15.11 -14.96 45.20
N ARG A 647 14.12 -15.10 46.10
CA ARG A 647 12.72 -14.64 45.96
C ARG A 647 11.89 -15.23 44.80
N GLY A 648 11.57 -16.52 44.89
CA GLY A 648 10.22 -17.06 44.56
C GLY A 648 9.69 -16.96 43.12
N VAL A 649 10.39 -16.32 42.19
CA VAL A 649 10.02 -16.22 40.77
C VAL A 649 11.08 -16.93 39.97
N GLY A 650 10.71 -18.01 39.28
CA GLY A 650 11.61 -18.80 38.46
C GLY A 650 12.02 -18.07 37.18
N ILE A 651 13.01 -17.19 37.27
CA ILE A 651 13.63 -16.54 36.11
C ILE A 651 14.66 -17.51 35.50
N MET A 652 14.18 -18.54 34.80
CA MET A 652 14.94 -19.05 33.67
C MET A 652 14.72 -18.10 32.48
N LYS A 653 15.80 -17.75 31.77
CA LYS A 653 15.72 -17.01 30.50
C LYS A 653 14.80 -17.78 29.54
N GLU A 654 13.73 -17.16 29.04
CA GLU A 654 12.76 -17.79 28.11
C GLU A 654 13.40 -18.20 26.75
N ASP A 655 14.64 -17.78 26.48
CA ASP A 655 15.34 -17.94 25.21
C ASP A 655 16.23 -19.20 25.09
N LEU A 656 16.42 -19.99 26.16
CA LEU A 656 17.24 -21.20 26.15
C LEU A 656 16.43 -22.50 26.36
N LEU A 657 15.34 -22.66 25.61
CA LEU A 657 14.60 -23.94 25.50
C LEU A 657 14.97 -24.67 24.19
N PRO A 658 15.71 -25.80 24.24
CA PRO A 658 16.04 -26.57 23.05
C PRO A 658 14.80 -27.11 22.33
N GLY A 659 14.85 -27.14 20.98
CA GLY A 659 13.91 -27.90 20.16
C GLY A 659 12.45 -27.40 20.13
N ARG A 660 12.23 -26.15 19.69
CA ARG A 660 10.92 -25.64 19.28
C ARG A 660 10.45 -26.36 18.01
N ARG A 661 9.71 -27.47 18.14
CA ARG A 661 9.02 -28.10 16.99
C ARG A 661 8.05 -27.09 16.38
N LYS A 662 8.06 -27.01 15.05
CA LYS A 662 7.14 -26.18 14.29
C LYS A 662 5.75 -26.79 14.30
N VAL A 663 4.70 -25.99 14.24
CA VAL A 663 3.32 -26.45 14.13
C VAL A 663 2.69 -25.82 12.89
N ARG A 664 2.23 -26.67 11.97
CA ARG A 664 1.50 -26.27 10.77
C ARG A 664 0.05 -26.69 10.88
N LEU A 665 -0.84 -25.71 10.89
CA LEU A 665 -2.28 -25.88 10.89
C LEU A 665 -2.81 -25.63 9.48
N THR A 666 -3.54 -26.59 8.91
CA THR A 666 -4.39 -26.38 7.73
C THR A 666 -5.84 -26.30 8.18
N ILE A 667 -6.55 -25.23 7.84
CA ILE A 667 -8.00 -25.11 8.03
C ILE A 667 -8.69 -25.28 6.68
N LEU A 668 -9.68 -26.16 6.62
CA LEU A 668 -10.50 -26.47 5.46
C LEU A 668 -11.93 -26.00 5.71
N ILE A 669 -12.52 -25.29 4.75
CA ILE A 669 -13.89 -24.76 4.84
C ILE A 669 -14.71 -25.22 3.65
N ASP A 670 -15.90 -25.75 3.92
CA ASP A 670 -16.86 -26.13 2.90
C ASP A 670 -17.50 -24.89 2.25
N LEU A 671 -17.58 -24.87 0.91
CA LEU A 671 -18.29 -23.87 0.08
C LEU A 671 -19.29 -24.53 -0.89
N SER A 672 -19.77 -25.72 -0.55
CA SER A 672 -20.89 -26.36 -1.24
C SER A 672 -22.19 -25.56 -1.06
N GLY A 673 -23.17 -25.84 -1.93
CA GLY A 673 -24.45 -25.14 -1.92
C GLY A 673 -25.27 -25.27 -0.62
N SER A 674 -25.04 -26.31 0.19
CA SER A 674 -25.72 -26.51 1.49
C SER A 674 -25.32 -25.47 2.54
N MET A 675 -24.12 -24.90 2.42
CA MET A 675 -23.60 -23.91 3.35
C MET A 675 -24.40 -22.60 3.37
N ARG A 676 -25.11 -22.27 2.26
CA ARG A 676 -25.91 -21.03 2.10
C ARG A 676 -25.14 -19.74 2.43
N SER A 677 -25.75 -18.70 3.00
CA SER A 677 -25.19 -17.33 3.04
C SER A 677 -24.46 -16.95 4.32
N LEU A 678 -23.62 -15.91 4.24
CA LEU A 678 -23.03 -15.20 5.37
C LEU A 678 -23.97 -14.14 5.97
N ASP A 679 -25.06 -13.78 5.30
CA ASP A 679 -26.00 -12.74 5.79
C ASP A 679 -27.00 -13.26 6.84
N SER A 680 -27.22 -14.58 6.87
CA SER A 680 -28.27 -15.22 7.65
C SER A 680 -27.70 -15.97 8.86
N PRO A 681 -28.06 -15.61 10.10
CA PRO A 681 -27.72 -16.39 11.29
C PRO A 681 -28.34 -17.79 11.34
N ALA A 682 -29.19 -18.17 10.37
CA ALA A 682 -29.75 -19.52 10.25
C ALA A 682 -28.94 -20.43 9.29
N ASP A 683 -27.97 -19.89 8.56
CA ASP A 683 -27.23 -20.59 7.50
C ASP A 683 -25.86 -21.07 7.99
N THR A 684 -25.45 -22.29 7.60
CA THR A 684 -24.20 -22.93 8.06
C THR A 684 -22.94 -22.09 7.80
N LEU A 685 -22.85 -21.40 6.66
CA LEU A 685 -21.71 -20.55 6.30
C LEU A 685 -21.48 -19.44 7.33
N TYR A 686 -22.53 -18.89 7.93
CA TYR A 686 -22.43 -17.93 9.03
C TYR A 686 -21.68 -18.50 10.24
N TYR A 687 -22.03 -19.72 10.64
CA TYR A 687 -21.39 -20.43 11.75
C TYR A 687 -19.95 -20.81 11.40
N ALA A 688 -19.70 -21.29 10.18
CA ALA A 688 -18.37 -21.68 9.72
C ALA A 688 -17.40 -20.49 9.65
N CYS A 689 -17.83 -19.36 9.07
CA CYS A 689 -17.05 -18.12 9.04
C CYS A 689 -16.81 -17.56 10.45
N ARG A 690 -17.79 -17.62 11.36
CA ARG A 690 -17.59 -17.26 12.78
C ARG A 690 -16.61 -18.19 13.48
N ALA A 691 -16.67 -19.49 13.23
CA ALA A 691 -15.77 -20.48 13.81
C ALA A 691 -14.32 -20.30 13.35
N LEU A 692 -14.13 -20.02 12.06
CA LEU A 692 -12.86 -19.64 11.48
C LEU A 692 -12.31 -18.35 12.10
N ALA A 693 -13.12 -17.28 12.12
CA ALA A 693 -12.71 -15.96 12.62
C ALA A 693 -12.30 -16.03 14.10
N LEU A 694 -13.11 -16.73 14.91
CA LEU A 694 -12.79 -17.05 16.30
C LEU A 694 -11.44 -17.80 16.41
N GLY A 695 -11.27 -18.87 15.63
CA GLY A 695 -10.05 -19.67 15.63
C GLY A 695 -8.80 -18.86 15.26
N LEU A 696 -8.84 -18.12 14.15
CA LEU A 696 -7.73 -17.28 13.69
C LEU A 696 -7.39 -16.21 14.72
N LYS A 697 -8.39 -15.53 15.31
CA LYS A 697 -8.19 -14.50 16.35
C LYS A 697 -7.58 -15.09 17.63
N VAL A 698 -8.04 -16.27 18.06
CA VAL A 698 -7.48 -17.01 19.19
C VAL A 698 -6.02 -17.41 18.93
N MET A 699 -5.71 -17.92 17.74
CA MET A 699 -4.34 -18.29 17.34
C MET A 699 -3.42 -17.06 17.28
N ALA A 700 -3.88 -15.96 16.67
CA ALA A 700 -3.17 -14.69 16.62
C ALA A 700 -2.83 -14.15 18.01
N ARG A 701 -3.79 -14.27 18.94
CA ARG A 701 -3.65 -13.84 20.34
C ARG A 701 -2.71 -14.73 21.13
N ALA A 702 -2.87 -16.06 21.03
CA ALA A 702 -2.07 -17.04 21.75
C ALA A 702 -0.60 -17.08 21.31
N PHE A 703 -0.36 -16.93 20.01
CA PHE A 703 0.95 -17.12 19.39
C PHE A 703 1.60 -15.81 18.89
N LYS A 704 1.12 -14.64 19.35
CA LYS A 704 1.67 -13.32 19.00
C LYS A 704 3.20 -13.24 19.10
N ASN A 705 3.77 -13.88 20.13
CA ASN A 705 5.20 -13.87 20.42
C ASN A 705 5.90 -15.20 20.06
N GLN A 706 5.23 -16.13 19.36
CA GLN A 706 5.72 -17.48 19.08
C GLN A 706 5.83 -17.72 17.58
N PRO A 707 7.03 -17.65 16.96
CA PRO A 707 7.19 -17.77 15.51
C PRO A 707 6.99 -19.20 14.97
N GLY A 708 6.86 -20.20 15.86
CA GLY A 708 6.78 -21.62 15.48
C GLY A 708 5.41 -22.10 14.98
N VAL A 709 4.38 -21.25 14.93
CA VAL A 709 3.03 -21.64 14.52
C VAL A 709 2.64 -20.95 13.21
N GLU A 710 2.32 -21.74 12.19
CA GLU A 710 1.85 -21.30 10.88
C GLU A 710 0.45 -21.85 10.59
N VAL A 711 -0.39 -21.03 9.95
CA VAL A 711 -1.77 -21.35 9.58
C VAL A 711 -1.94 -21.18 8.07
N ARG A 712 -2.43 -22.23 7.40
CA ARG A 712 -2.98 -22.21 6.03
C ARG A 712 -4.49 -22.28 6.14
N VAL A 713 -5.22 -21.57 5.30
CA VAL A 713 -6.66 -21.74 5.11
C VAL A 713 -6.91 -22.06 3.65
N SER A 714 -7.77 -23.04 3.39
CA SER A 714 -8.22 -23.38 2.05
C SER A 714 -9.70 -23.71 2.11
N ALA A 715 -10.42 -23.39 1.04
CA ALA A 715 -11.85 -23.64 0.94
C ALA A 715 -12.10 -24.61 -0.20
N TYR A 716 -13.17 -25.41 -0.15
CA TYR A 716 -13.40 -26.45 -1.15
C TYR A 716 -14.87 -26.57 -1.55
N HIS A 717 -15.08 -27.05 -2.77
CA HIS A 717 -16.38 -27.45 -3.32
C HIS A 717 -16.15 -28.56 -4.35
N ALA A 718 -17.21 -29.07 -5.00
CA ALA A 718 -17.18 -30.21 -5.93
C ALA A 718 -16.03 -30.29 -6.97
N LEU A 719 -15.39 -29.17 -7.33
CA LEU A 719 -14.43 -29.09 -8.45
C LEU A 719 -13.06 -28.53 -8.09
N ALA A 720 -12.88 -27.97 -6.88
CA ALA A 720 -11.63 -27.28 -6.53
C ALA A 720 -11.38 -27.22 -5.02
N ASN A 721 -10.09 -27.26 -4.67
CA ASN A 721 -9.55 -26.80 -3.39
C ASN A 721 -8.86 -25.46 -3.63
N VAL A 722 -9.48 -24.38 -3.14
CA VAL A 722 -9.09 -22.98 -3.34
C VAL A 722 -8.24 -22.51 -2.16
N PRO A 723 -6.93 -22.23 -2.35
CA PRO A 723 -6.07 -21.76 -1.27
C PRO A 723 -6.33 -20.28 -0.96
N LEU A 724 -7.05 -20.00 0.14
CA LEU A 724 -7.37 -18.64 0.58
C LEU A 724 -6.23 -17.97 1.36
N LEU A 725 -5.46 -18.75 2.12
CA LEU A 725 -4.30 -18.27 2.88
C LEU A 725 -3.20 -19.32 2.85
N ALA A 726 -2.05 -18.98 2.25
CA ALA A 726 -0.84 -19.79 2.36
C ALA A 726 -0.32 -19.84 3.81
N TYR A 727 0.55 -20.79 4.15
CA TYR A 727 1.10 -20.93 5.52
C TYR A 727 1.68 -19.62 6.06
N THR A 728 0.92 -18.97 6.92
CA THR A 728 1.16 -17.64 7.46
C THR A 728 1.40 -17.76 8.96
N GLN A 729 2.48 -17.15 9.47
CA GLN A 729 2.77 -17.19 10.90
C GLN A 729 1.61 -16.60 11.70
N ALA A 730 1.17 -17.25 12.78
CA ALA A 730 -0.01 -16.87 13.54
C ALA A 730 0.03 -15.40 14.03
N ARG A 731 1.22 -14.88 14.36
CA ARG A 731 1.46 -13.47 14.73
C ARG A 731 1.16 -12.44 13.63
N LEU A 732 1.00 -12.88 12.37
CA LEU A 732 0.68 -12.04 11.21
C LEU A 732 -0.81 -12.08 10.83
N LEU A 733 -1.62 -12.87 11.55
CA LEU A 733 -3.07 -12.91 11.40
C LEU A 733 -3.69 -11.65 12.04
N THR A 734 -3.62 -10.52 11.33
CA THR A 734 -4.26 -9.28 11.77
C THR A 734 -5.76 -9.29 11.49
N ASP A 735 -6.49 -8.34 12.06
CA ASP A 735 -7.92 -8.20 11.82
C ASP A 735 -8.27 -7.89 10.36
N ALA A 736 -7.39 -7.20 9.63
CA ALA A 736 -7.50 -7.03 8.18
C ALA A 736 -7.40 -8.36 7.43
N VAL A 737 -6.52 -9.27 7.86
CA VAL A 737 -6.38 -10.60 7.25
C VAL A 737 -7.63 -11.45 7.50
N ILE A 738 -8.14 -11.44 8.74
CA ILE A 738 -9.33 -12.20 9.12
C ILE A 738 -10.57 -11.68 8.37
N PHE A 739 -10.76 -10.35 8.31
CA PHE A 739 -11.85 -9.72 7.56
C PHE A 739 -11.81 -10.05 6.07
N ASN A 740 -10.66 -9.82 5.41
CA ASN A 740 -10.52 -10.09 3.98
C ASN A 740 -10.77 -11.56 3.67
N LEU A 741 -10.31 -12.47 4.52
CA LEU A 741 -10.51 -13.90 4.32
C LEU A 741 -11.98 -14.33 4.48
N ILE A 742 -12.74 -13.70 5.40
CA ILE A 742 -14.19 -13.89 5.48
C ILE A 742 -14.87 -13.39 4.19
N LYS A 743 -14.40 -12.27 3.61
CA LYS A 743 -14.95 -11.71 2.38
C LYS A 743 -14.57 -12.48 1.11
N ASP A 744 -13.35 -13.03 1.06
CA ASP A 744 -12.91 -13.94 0.01
C ASP A 744 -13.72 -15.26 0.05
N ILE A 745 -14.16 -15.71 1.23
CA ILE A 745 -15.11 -16.84 1.39
C ILE A 745 -16.53 -16.47 0.91
N ASP A 746 -17.02 -15.30 1.32
CA ASP A 746 -18.36 -14.80 1.02
C ASP A 746 -18.59 -14.64 -0.49
N GLY A 747 -17.60 -14.07 -1.19
CA GLY A 747 -17.60 -13.85 -2.63
C GLY A 747 -17.13 -15.03 -3.48
N ALA A 748 -16.72 -16.16 -2.89
CA ALA A 748 -16.30 -17.34 -3.64
C ALA A 748 -17.50 -18.01 -4.34
N GLN A 749 -17.29 -18.49 -5.58
CA GLN A 749 -18.32 -19.25 -6.30
C GLN A 749 -18.64 -20.56 -5.56
N ARG A 750 -19.90 -20.72 -5.15
CA ARG A 750 -20.37 -21.92 -4.45
C ARG A 750 -20.64 -23.04 -5.46
N GLY A 751 -20.18 -24.25 -5.15
CA GLY A 751 -20.36 -25.42 -6.01
C GLY A 751 -21.69 -26.14 -5.77
N LEU A 752 -22.26 -26.74 -6.82
CA LEU A 752 -23.45 -27.61 -6.75
C LEU A 752 -23.19 -28.98 -6.09
N GLY A 753 -22.21 -29.08 -5.19
CA GLY A 753 -21.86 -30.31 -4.49
C GLY A 753 -20.56 -30.22 -3.70
N THR A 754 -20.22 -31.31 -3.03
CA THR A 754 -19.17 -31.40 -2.01
C THR A 754 -18.17 -32.49 -2.37
N ALA A 755 -16.87 -32.18 -2.32
CA ALA A 755 -15.75 -33.09 -2.59
C ALA A 755 -14.86 -33.22 -1.35
N ASP A 756 -15.50 -33.57 -0.24
CA ASP A 756 -14.94 -33.60 1.12
C ASP A 756 -13.89 -34.70 1.30
N ILE A 757 -14.16 -35.91 0.80
CA ILE A 757 -13.23 -37.05 0.85
C ILE A 757 -11.97 -36.76 0.03
N GLU A 758 -12.14 -36.28 -1.21
CA GLU A 758 -11.06 -35.95 -2.14
C GLU A 758 -10.19 -34.81 -1.58
N THR A 759 -10.82 -33.78 -1.00
CA THR A 759 -10.11 -32.66 -0.38
C THR A 759 -9.29 -33.12 0.82
N MET A 760 -9.85 -33.94 1.71
CA MET A 760 -9.13 -34.47 2.87
C MET A 760 -7.94 -35.34 2.45
N ARG A 761 -8.08 -36.17 1.41
CA ARG A 761 -6.98 -36.96 0.86
C ARG A 761 -5.90 -36.07 0.23
N ALA A 762 -6.28 -35.10 -0.61
CA ALA A 762 -5.34 -34.19 -1.25
C ALA A 762 -4.54 -33.36 -0.21
N VAL A 763 -5.18 -32.95 0.89
CA VAL A 763 -4.54 -32.23 1.99
C VAL A 763 -3.59 -33.12 2.80
N ALA A 764 -3.94 -34.39 3.01
CA ALA A 764 -3.04 -35.37 3.61
C ALA A 764 -1.79 -35.60 2.73
N GLU A 765 -1.96 -35.75 1.41
CA GLU A 765 -0.85 -35.88 0.46
C GLU A 765 0.03 -34.62 0.37
N ASP A 766 -0.57 -33.43 0.38
CA ASP A 766 0.13 -32.14 0.51
C ASP A 766 1.02 -32.14 1.77
N ILE A 767 0.45 -32.54 2.91
CA ILE A 767 1.15 -32.62 4.20
C ILE A 767 2.26 -33.68 4.16
N HIS A 768 2.07 -34.84 3.53
CA HIS A 768 3.15 -35.83 3.39
C HIS A 768 4.32 -35.34 2.52
N ARG A 769 4.05 -34.52 1.50
CA ARG A 769 5.12 -33.85 0.74
C ARG A 769 5.86 -32.83 1.61
N ASP A 770 5.13 -32.05 2.40
CA ASP A 770 5.70 -31.05 3.31
C ASP A 770 6.51 -31.67 4.47
N MET A 771 6.03 -32.79 5.04
CA MET A 771 6.72 -33.57 6.08
C MET A 771 8.11 -34.05 5.65
N LYS A 772 8.32 -34.32 4.34
CA LYS A 772 9.65 -34.69 3.81
C LYS A 772 10.63 -33.52 3.83
N MET A 773 10.13 -32.30 3.68
CA MET A 773 10.93 -31.07 3.73
C MET A 773 11.10 -30.54 5.16
N HIS A 774 10.17 -30.86 6.07
CA HIS A 774 10.14 -30.35 7.44
C HIS A 774 9.80 -31.44 8.47
N PRO A 775 10.67 -32.45 8.66
CA PRO A 775 10.39 -33.65 9.48
C PRO A 775 10.09 -33.36 10.97
N ASP A 776 10.58 -32.24 11.50
CA ASP A 776 10.35 -31.79 12.89
C ASP A 776 9.08 -30.95 13.08
N THR A 777 8.21 -30.88 12.07
CA THR A 777 6.93 -30.16 12.13
C THR A 777 5.80 -31.08 12.56
N ASN A 778 4.99 -30.64 13.53
CA ASN A 778 3.73 -31.26 13.89
C ASN A 778 2.61 -30.69 12.99
N TYR A 779 1.76 -31.55 12.44
CA TYR A 779 0.72 -31.16 11.50
C TYR A 779 -0.67 -31.36 12.07
N ALA A 780 -1.53 -30.36 11.89
CA ALA A 780 -2.95 -30.43 12.23
C ALA A 780 -3.82 -30.01 11.04
N VAL A 781 -4.94 -30.71 10.87
CA VAL A 781 -5.99 -30.37 9.90
C VAL A 781 -7.27 -30.11 10.69
N LEU A 782 -7.83 -28.92 10.54
CA LEU A 782 -9.15 -28.57 11.03
C LEU A 782 -10.11 -28.43 9.86
N HIS A 783 -11.20 -29.19 9.86
CA HIS A 783 -12.21 -29.16 8.81
C HIS A 783 -13.50 -28.56 9.36
N ILE A 784 -14.12 -27.60 8.66
CA ILE A 784 -15.33 -26.88 9.10
C ILE A 784 -16.40 -26.97 8.00
N GLY A 785 -17.61 -27.44 8.33
CA GLY A 785 -18.74 -27.59 7.40
C GLY A 785 -20.03 -28.09 8.06
N ASP A 786 -21.01 -28.48 7.24
CA ASP A 786 -22.23 -29.22 7.60
C ASP A 786 -22.15 -30.73 7.28
N GLY A 787 -21.37 -31.07 6.25
CA GLY A 787 -21.11 -32.45 5.80
C GLY A 787 -21.87 -32.79 4.53
N ASN A 788 -21.59 -33.97 3.98
CA ASN A 788 -22.10 -34.38 2.68
C ASN A 788 -23.30 -35.36 2.84
N PRO A 789 -24.56 -34.89 2.75
CA PRO A 789 -25.73 -35.75 2.92
C PRO A 789 -25.92 -36.71 1.74
N ASP A 790 -25.45 -36.33 0.55
CA ASP A 790 -25.65 -37.08 -0.70
C ASP A 790 -24.73 -38.31 -0.83
N ASN A 791 -23.70 -38.41 0.02
CA ASN A 791 -22.76 -39.52 0.01
C ASN A 791 -22.88 -40.37 1.30
N PRO A 792 -23.47 -41.58 1.23
CA PRO A 792 -23.60 -42.45 2.40
C PRO A 792 -22.27 -43.09 2.85
N ASN A 793 -21.21 -43.01 2.02
CA ASN A 793 -19.92 -43.65 2.29
C ASN A 793 -18.88 -42.71 2.93
N VAL A 794 -19.25 -41.46 3.27
CA VAL A 794 -18.33 -40.48 3.88
C VAL A 794 -17.70 -41.04 5.15
N ALA A 795 -18.49 -41.63 6.05
CA ALA A 795 -18.00 -42.17 7.31
C ALA A 795 -16.89 -43.24 7.13
N SER A 796 -17.07 -44.18 6.20
CA SER A 796 -16.07 -45.23 5.94
C SER A 796 -14.85 -44.71 5.19
N ALA A 797 -15.03 -43.77 4.26
CA ALA A 797 -13.92 -43.16 3.52
C ALA A 797 -13.05 -42.23 4.41
N ILE A 798 -13.68 -41.48 5.30
CA ILE A 798 -13.01 -40.60 6.27
C ILE A 798 -12.31 -41.44 7.36
N ALA A 799 -12.94 -42.49 7.87
CA ALA A 799 -12.28 -43.44 8.78
C ALA A 799 -11.02 -44.05 8.14
N ALA A 800 -11.08 -44.46 6.87
CA ALA A 800 -9.92 -44.97 6.14
C ALA A 800 -8.78 -43.94 5.99
N ILE A 801 -9.09 -42.63 5.90
CA ILE A 801 -8.07 -41.57 5.92
C ILE A 801 -7.43 -41.44 7.31
N TYR A 802 -8.20 -41.54 8.40
CA TYR A 802 -7.69 -41.44 9.77
C TYR A 802 -6.88 -42.66 10.22
N GLU A 803 -7.26 -43.85 9.76
CA GLU A 803 -6.62 -45.11 10.09
C GLU A 803 -5.39 -45.44 9.23
N ASP A 804 -5.16 -44.70 8.13
CA ASP A 804 -3.97 -44.83 7.30
C ASP A 804 -2.68 -44.59 8.13
N PRO A 805 -1.75 -45.58 8.22
CA PRO A 805 -0.50 -45.43 8.95
C PRO A 805 0.37 -44.24 8.48
N ALA A 806 0.27 -43.82 7.22
CA ALA A 806 0.96 -42.62 6.74
C ALA A 806 0.44 -41.34 7.44
N ASN A 807 -0.86 -41.30 7.75
CA ASN A 807 -1.52 -40.17 8.40
C ASN A 807 -1.35 -40.13 9.93
N ALA A 808 -0.68 -41.13 10.55
CA ALA A 808 -0.48 -41.21 12.00
C ALA A 808 0.25 -40.00 12.64
N LYS A 809 0.97 -39.20 11.84
CA LYS A 809 1.61 -37.94 12.27
C LYS A 809 0.74 -36.69 12.09
N ILE A 810 -0.39 -36.79 11.40
CA ILE A 810 -1.37 -35.72 11.23
C ILE A 810 -2.35 -35.76 12.42
N ARG A 811 -2.89 -34.61 12.82
CA ARG A 811 -3.92 -34.49 13.86
C ARG A 811 -5.18 -33.88 13.23
N PHE A 812 -6.21 -34.70 13.05
CA PHE A 812 -7.49 -34.26 12.50
C PHE A 812 -8.45 -33.80 13.60
N GLY A 813 -9.21 -32.75 13.31
CA GLY A 813 -10.39 -32.34 14.05
C GLY A 813 -11.41 -31.71 13.10
N ASN A 814 -12.67 -32.05 13.29
CA ASN A 814 -13.74 -31.67 12.36
C ASN A 814 -14.84 -30.95 13.15
N LEU A 815 -15.19 -29.74 12.74
CA LEU A 815 -16.18 -28.90 13.38
C LEU A 815 -17.44 -28.83 12.50
N ALA A 816 -18.44 -29.60 12.88
CA ALA A 816 -19.82 -29.39 12.46
C ALA A 816 -20.30 -28.04 13.03
N ALA A 817 -20.50 -27.05 12.17
CA ALA A 817 -20.75 -25.67 12.56
C ALA A 817 -22.17 -25.22 12.15
N GLY A 818 -23.13 -25.29 13.07
CA GLY A 818 -24.52 -24.88 12.83
C GLY A 818 -25.54 -25.97 13.21
N PRO A 819 -26.85 -25.64 13.17
CA PRO A 819 -27.91 -26.55 13.56
C PRO A 819 -28.05 -27.76 12.62
N ASP A 820 -27.83 -27.57 11.31
CA ASP A 820 -28.03 -28.60 10.29
C ASP A 820 -26.79 -29.50 10.07
N ALA A 821 -25.69 -29.24 10.80
CA ALA A 821 -24.39 -29.90 10.65
C ALA A 821 -24.25 -31.29 11.31
N GLU A 822 -25.37 -31.90 11.76
CA GLU A 822 -25.34 -33.19 12.48
C GLU A 822 -24.71 -34.33 11.67
N LYS A 823 -24.86 -34.30 10.32
CA LYS A 823 -24.32 -35.33 9.43
C LYS A 823 -22.79 -35.39 9.50
N MET A 824 -22.10 -34.26 9.40
CA MET A 824 -20.65 -34.18 9.63
C MET A 824 -20.26 -34.65 11.03
N PHE A 825 -21.03 -34.31 12.06
CA PHE A 825 -20.73 -34.76 13.42
C PHE A 825 -20.79 -36.30 13.56
N ILE A 826 -21.69 -36.96 12.84
CA ILE A 826 -21.82 -38.42 12.85
C ILE A 826 -20.73 -39.08 12.00
N ASP A 827 -20.54 -38.63 10.76
CA ASP A 827 -19.64 -39.30 9.81
C ASP A 827 -18.16 -39.16 10.18
N TYR A 828 -17.75 -38.02 10.77
CA TYR A 828 -16.34 -37.68 11.01
C TYR A 828 -15.80 -38.12 12.39
N ARG A 829 -16.46 -39.08 13.03
CA ARG A 829 -16.04 -39.65 14.32
C ARG A 829 -14.75 -40.46 14.19
N PRO A 830 -13.92 -40.56 15.24
CA PRO A 830 -14.06 -39.95 16.57
C PRO A 830 -13.50 -38.51 16.65
N HIS A 831 -13.18 -37.88 15.52
CA HIS A 831 -12.50 -36.59 15.46
C HIS A 831 -13.45 -35.39 15.28
N SER A 832 -14.77 -35.61 15.39
CA SER A 832 -15.81 -34.62 15.15
C SER A 832 -16.33 -33.94 16.42
N PHE A 833 -16.65 -32.66 16.29
CA PHE A 833 -17.20 -31.76 17.30
C PHE A 833 -18.37 -31.00 16.69
N TRP A 834 -19.43 -30.72 17.47
CA TRP A 834 -20.63 -30.07 16.95
C TRP A 834 -21.02 -28.86 17.79
N ALA A 835 -21.08 -27.69 17.15
CA ALA A 835 -21.65 -26.47 17.72
C ALA A 835 -23.01 -26.21 17.08
N LYS A 836 -24.10 -26.51 17.79
CA LYS A 836 -25.47 -26.32 17.29
C LYS A 836 -25.86 -24.84 17.27
N SER A 837 -25.28 -24.07 18.19
CA SER A 837 -25.57 -22.66 18.41
C SER A 837 -24.29 -21.83 18.52
N LEU A 838 -24.41 -20.51 18.32
CA LEU A 838 -23.31 -19.58 18.51
C LEU A 838 -22.83 -19.53 19.97
N ALA A 839 -23.71 -19.82 20.94
CA ALA A 839 -23.36 -19.88 22.35
C ALA A 839 -22.44 -21.07 22.67
N GLU A 840 -22.69 -22.22 22.03
CA GLU A 840 -21.84 -23.41 22.16
C GLU A 840 -20.49 -23.26 21.45
N LEU A 841 -20.45 -22.53 20.34
CA LEU A 841 -19.29 -22.49 19.43
C LEU A 841 -17.96 -22.22 20.16
N GLY A 842 -17.96 -21.29 21.13
CA GLY A 842 -16.77 -20.98 21.93
C GLY A 842 -16.28 -22.13 22.82
N ALA A 843 -17.19 -22.93 23.37
CA ALA A 843 -16.85 -24.08 24.20
C ALA A 843 -16.41 -25.28 23.35
N VAL A 844 -17.12 -25.54 22.24
CA VAL A 844 -16.82 -26.61 21.28
C VAL A 844 -15.46 -26.38 20.62
N TRP A 845 -15.13 -25.13 20.27
CA TRP A 845 -13.79 -24.79 19.75
C TRP A 845 -12.68 -25.05 20.79
N ALA A 846 -12.96 -24.84 22.08
CA ALA A 846 -12.05 -25.17 23.16
C ALA A 846 -11.78 -26.68 23.26
N GLU A 847 -12.84 -27.48 23.20
CA GLU A 847 -12.77 -28.94 23.27
C GLU A 847 -12.01 -29.52 22.06
N MET A 848 -12.37 -29.08 20.85
CA MET A 848 -11.65 -29.42 19.62
C MET A 848 -10.17 -29.03 19.72
N PHE A 849 -9.86 -27.83 20.21
CA PHE A 849 -8.47 -27.42 20.38
C PHE A 849 -7.72 -28.33 21.36
N GLU A 850 -8.32 -28.65 22.51
CA GLU A 850 -7.71 -29.58 23.47
C GLU A 850 -7.55 -31.00 22.90
N ALA A 851 -8.48 -31.49 22.07
CA ALA A 851 -8.36 -32.81 21.45
C ALA A 851 -7.25 -32.86 20.39
N VAL A 852 -7.17 -31.85 19.52
CA VAL A 852 -6.26 -31.80 18.37
C VAL A 852 -4.86 -31.33 18.78
N PHE A 853 -4.75 -30.17 19.43
CA PHE A 853 -3.46 -29.51 19.64
C PHE A 853 -2.76 -29.99 20.90
N LYS A 854 -3.45 -30.32 22.00
CA LYS A 854 -2.80 -30.91 23.20
C LYS A 854 -2.07 -32.22 22.83
N LYS A 855 -2.61 -32.98 21.88
CA LYS A 855 -1.97 -34.18 21.29
C LYS A 855 -0.94 -33.89 20.18
N ALA A 856 -0.95 -32.71 19.58
CA ALA A 856 0.08 -32.27 18.64
C ALA A 856 1.32 -31.71 19.35
N TRP A 857 1.12 -31.04 20.50
CA TRP A 857 2.18 -30.41 21.29
C TRP A 857 2.81 -31.34 22.33
N ARG A 858 2.10 -32.39 22.74
CA ARG A 858 2.75 -33.55 23.38
C ARG A 858 3.59 -34.26 22.33
N THR A 859 4.91 -34.23 22.51
CA THR A 859 5.80 -35.12 21.77
C THR A 859 5.34 -36.56 21.96
N ASN A 860 5.17 -37.31 20.87
CA ASN A 860 5.19 -38.77 20.96
C ASN A 860 6.50 -39.16 21.64
N SER A 861 6.39 -39.71 22.85
CA SER A 861 7.40 -40.50 23.55
C SER A 861 7.56 -41.85 22.86
#